data_AF-A0A2D7HI73-F1
#
_entry.id   AF-A0A2D7HI73-F1
#
_cell.length_a   1.000
_cell.length_b   1.000
_cell.length_c   1.000
_cell.angle_alpha   90.00
_cell.angle_beta   90.00
_cell.angle_gamma   90.00
#
_symmetry.space_group_name_H-M   'P 1'
#
loop_
_entity.id
_entity.type
_entity.pdbx_description
1 polymer ?
#
loop_
_entity_poly.entity_id
_entity_poly.type
_entity_poly.pdbx_seq_one_letter_code
_entity_poly.pdbx_strand_id
1 'polypeptide(L)'
;MRNNELSAWTLLVASAILGSVTMLSLSGCKPPATTRVDVSTEEYVESNTTARDSNVTTTTSQAVETPMPADDAASENAVVAVKDAAAADASNQLIADNSKEVVSAGGDWPQWGGTRQRNNTPGVKNLPLEWNIGKFDRRSGDWDDTKAKNIRWFSNLGSQTYGNPVIAGGQVYVGTNNGAGHLKRFPSKVDLGCLLAFDEKTGDFKWQHSSEKLITGRVHDWPLQGICCSPLVEGNRLWFVTSRGEVRCLDTEGFYDNEDDGPVKDELVALADIMNAGPSAEAFELALASLAEGKLTDAAKAALADSGAEVEGEVTIKTVTEGKSWTAKGKFNGVDRELTIKQIGPRLQFFKKLSTSDKRDADVIWIYNMMGPDMGISQHNMCSCSVTSYGDLLFVHTGNGLDESHLNLPAPDAPSFICMNKNTGEVLWTDDAPAKNILHGQWSSPTVGTFEGVPQALFAGGDGILYSFRADEGKDGNPELLWKFDCNPKTSKWVLGGEGTRNNLIATPVVYDGLVYIAVGQDPEHGEGEGHLWCINPNMRGDISPMLAMKLGDDGKRIPIPHRRIQAVELENGEVEIENPNSGVVWHYGMLDTNGDQEIDFEEEMHRSIGTCAIKDDILYVADFSGLVHCLDAKGTKEGKPIVHFTYDMLAQSWGSPLIADGHVFIGDEDGDVAIFEFGKDNVEPIDEINMGSSVYSTPVGANESIFISTKDKLFSIGK
;
A
#
# COMPACT_ATOMS: atom_id res chain seq x y z
N MET A 1 -62.71 9.48 6.91
CA MET A 1 -62.09 10.80 6.65
C MET A 1 -60.66 10.56 6.21
N ARG A 2 -60.22 11.33 5.21
CA ARG A 2 -59.08 11.11 4.31
C ARG A 2 -57.70 11.00 4.99
N ASN A 3 -56.89 10.12 4.39
CA ASN A 3 -55.46 10.17 4.03
C ASN A 3 -54.43 10.70 5.05
N ASN A 4 -53.39 9.88 5.28
CA ASN A 4 -52.04 10.16 4.78
C ASN A 4 -51.14 8.93 4.97
N GLU A 5 -51.00 8.13 3.90
CA GLU A 5 -49.87 7.22 3.75
C GLU A 5 -48.70 8.01 3.16
N LEU A 6 -47.59 8.04 3.89
CA LEU A 6 -46.30 8.51 3.39
C LEU A 6 -45.64 7.31 2.70
N SER A 7 -45.47 7.39 1.37
CA SER A 7 -44.82 6.33 0.61
C SER A 7 -43.31 6.30 0.91
N ALA A 8 -42.68 5.15 0.73
CA ALA A 8 -41.24 4.90 0.89
C ALA A 8 -40.35 5.91 0.14
N TRP A 9 -40.86 6.49 -0.95
CA TRP A 9 -40.22 7.59 -1.68
C TRP A 9 -40.02 8.86 -0.83
N THR A 10 -40.90 9.13 0.14
CA THR A 10 -40.80 10.31 1.01
C THR A 10 -39.72 10.16 2.08
N LEU A 11 -39.40 8.91 2.47
CA LEU A 11 -38.31 8.59 3.39
C LEU A 11 -36.95 8.59 2.67
N LEU A 12 -36.89 8.09 1.43
CA LEU A 12 -35.70 8.14 0.56
C LEU A 12 -35.31 9.58 0.15
N VAL A 13 -36.29 10.46 -0.07
CA VAL A 13 -36.02 11.87 -0.35
C VAL A 13 -35.63 12.64 0.93
N ALA A 14 -36.13 12.24 2.11
CA ALA A 14 -35.75 12.87 3.38
C ALA A 14 -34.32 12.49 3.82
N SER A 15 -33.87 11.26 3.56
CA SER A 15 -32.48 10.85 3.79
C SER A 15 -31.50 11.50 2.81
N ALA A 16 -31.87 11.65 1.54
CA ALA A 16 -31.08 12.37 0.54
C ALA A 16 -30.91 13.88 0.87
N ILE A 17 -31.92 14.51 1.47
CA ILE A 17 -31.87 15.93 1.89
C ILE A 17 -31.08 16.12 3.19
N LEU A 18 -31.09 15.16 4.12
CA LEU A 18 -30.30 15.23 5.35
C LEU A 18 -28.82 14.90 5.14
N GLY A 19 -28.51 13.98 4.21
CA GLY A 19 -27.13 13.72 3.77
C GLY A 19 -26.46 14.93 3.10
N SER A 20 -27.23 15.68 2.30
CA SER A 20 -26.71 16.86 1.59
C SER A 20 -26.62 18.14 2.43
N VAL A 21 -27.34 18.24 3.56
CA VAL A 21 -27.21 19.40 4.48
C VAL A 21 -25.95 19.31 5.36
N THR A 22 -25.36 18.12 5.52
CA THR A 22 -24.12 17.96 6.32
C THR A 22 -22.84 18.28 5.50
N MET A 23 -22.90 18.17 4.17
CA MET A 23 -21.80 18.60 3.28
C MET A 23 -21.78 20.11 2.94
N LEU A 24 -22.90 20.81 3.08
CA LEU A 24 -23.04 22.20 2.62
C LEU A 24 -22.73 23.28 3.68
N SER A 25 -22.31 22.91 4.89
CA SER A 25 -21.86 23.88 5.92
C SER A 25 -20.34 24.12 5.97
N LEU A 26 -19.55 23.53 5.07
CA LEU A 26 -18.08 23.69 5.04
C LEU A 26 -17.49 24.21 3.73
N SER A 27 -18.31 24.67 2.78
CA SER A 27 -17.81 25.21 1.50
C SER A 27 -18.56 26.48 1.11
N GLY A 28 -17.99 27.62 1.47
CA GLY A 28 -18.46 28.92 1.01
C GLY A 28 -17.75 29.31 -0.28
N CYS A 29 -18.34 29.00 -1.44
CA CYS A 29 -18.28 29.81 -2.69
C CYS A 29 -19.13 29.14 -3.79
N LYS A 30 -20.03 29.90 -4.43
CA LYS A 30 -20.90 29.43 -5.53
C LYS A 30 -20.13 29.38 -6.87
N PRO A 31 -20.31 28.33 -7.71
CA PRO A 31 -19.83 28.33 -9.09
C PRO A 31 -20.78 29.11 -10.04
N PRO A 32 -20.26 29.69 -11.15
CA PRO A 32 -21.08 30.38 -12.14
C PRO A 32 -21.77 29.40 -13.11
N ALA A 33 -22.83 29.89 -13.77
CA ALA A 33 -23.77 29.10 -14.57
C ALA A 33 -23.16 28.48 -15.85
N THR A 34 -23.64 27.28 -16.18
CA THR A 34 -23.27 26.47 -17.35
C THR A 34 -23.74 27.07 -18.68
N THR A 35 -22.81 27.26 -19.61
CA THR A 35 -23.12 27.36 -21.05
C THR A 35 -22.73 26.05 -21.74
N ARG A 36 -23.71 25.42 -22.41
CA ARG A 36 -23.49 24.30 -23.33
C ARG A 36 -22.60 24.75 -24.50
N VAL A 37 -21.58 23.97 -24.82
CA VAL A 37 -20.86 24.07 -26.10
C VAL A 37 -20.99 22.73 -26.82
N ASP A 38 -21.47 22.83 -28.05
CA ASP A 38 -21.71 21.76 -29.01
C ASP A 38 -20.37 21.27 -29.57
N VAL A 39 -20.16 19.96 -29.63
CA VAL A 39 -18.90 19.37 -30.12
C VAL A 39 -19.15 18.75 -31.50
N SER A 40 -18.71 19.43 -32.54
CA SER A 40 -18.58 18.87 -33.88
C SER A 40 -17.23 19.24 -34.49
N THR A 41 -16.40 18.21 -34.66
CA THR A 41 -15.45 17.94 -35.77
C THR A 41 -14.41 18.98 -36.21
N GLU A 42 -13.18 18.45 -36.30
CA GLU A 42 -12.11 18.71 -37.29
C GLU A 42 -10.88 19.57 -36.91
N GLU A 43 -9.74 18.91 -37.19
CA GLU A 43 -8.39 19.37 -37.53
C GLU A 43 -7.48 20.06 -36.49
N TYR A 44 -6.43 19.31 -36.15
CA TYR A 44 -5.15 19.79 -35.61
C TYR A 44 -4.47 20.77 -36.58
N VAL A 45 -4.15 21.97 -36.10
CA VAL A 45 -3.10 22.84 -36.68
C VAL A 45 -2.33 23.53 -35.56
N GLU A 46 -1.00 23.37 -35.56
CA GLU A 46 -0.06 24.16 -34.75
C GLU A 46 -0.16 25.65 -35.10
N SER A 47 -0.22 26.54 -34.10
CA SER A 47 0.32 27.89 -34.29
C SER A 47 0.76 28.57 -33.00
N ASN A 48 2.02 28.96 -32.97
CA ASN A 48 2.53 30.12 -32.24
C ASN A 48 1.67 31.37 -32.53
N THR A 49 1.19 32.09 -31.51
CA THR A 49 1.57 33.49 -31.22
C THR A 49 0.73 34.15 -30.10
N THR A 50 1.47 34.83 -29.23
CA THR A 50 1.17 36.09 -28.52
C THR A 50 0.04 36.16 -27.49
N ALA A 51 0.48 36.23 -26.24
CA ALA A 51 -0.23 36.79 -25.10
C ALA A 51 -0.50 38.29 -25.28
N ARG A 52 -1.72 38.72 -24.91
CA ARG A 52 -1.95 39.99 -24.23
C ARG A 52 -3.01 39.83 -23.13
N ASP A 53 -2.62 40.39 -21.98
CA ASP A 53 -3.39 40.90 -20.86
C ASP A 53 -3.96 39.90 -19.83
N SER A 54 -3.15 39.62 -18.82
CA SER A 54 -3.60 39.75 -17.42
C SER A 54 -2.41 40.08 -16.51
N ASN A 55 -2.46 41.26 -15.89
CA ASN A 55 -1.46 41.78 -14.96
C ASN A 55 -1.40 40.92 -13.68
N VAL A 56 -0.25 40.28 -13.45
CA VAL A 56 0.23 39.88 -12.12
C VAL A 56 1.67 40.37 -11.99
N THR A 57 1.89 41.18 -10.96
CA THR A 57 3.16 41.85 -10.68
C THR A 57 4.21 40.84 -10.22
N THR A 58 5.23 40.64 -11.06
CA THR A 58 6.44 39.85 -10.77
C THR A 58 7.49 40.73 -10.11
N THR A 59 7.99 40.31 -8.95
CA THR A 59 9.30 40.74 -8.44
C THR A 59 10.33 39.70 -8.87
N THR A 60 11.25 40.09 -9.73
CA THR A 60 12.36 39.30 -10.25
C THR A 60 13.45 39.06 -9.20
N SER A 61 13.86 37.81 -8.98
CA SER A 61 15.18 37.49 -8.45
C SER A 61 16.06 36.96 -9.59
N GLN A 62 16.98 37.80 -10.04
CA GLN A 62 18.06 37.44 -10.96
C GLN A 62 19.03 36.49 -10.25
N ALA A 63 19.44 35.45 -10.99
CA ALA A 63 20.62 34.66 -10.67
C ALA A 63 21.85 35.58 -10.66
N VAL A 64 22.59 35.55 -9.55
CA VAL A 64 23.92 36.15 -9.45
C VAL A 64 24.92 35.00 -9.48
N GLU A 65 25.60 34.85 -10.61
CA GLU A 65 26.87 34.14 -10.68
C GLU A 65 27.91 34.91 -9.85
N THR A 66 28.68 34.20 -9.03
CA THR A 66 30.04 34.61 -8.62
C THR A 66 30.84 33.37 -8.18
N PRO A 67 32.18 33.41 -8.28
CA PRO A 67 32.95 32.36 -8.96
C PRO A 67 33.76 31.46 -8.01
N MET A 68 34.11 30.27 -8.50
CA MET A 68 35.11 29.40 -7.89
C MET A 68 36.53 30.01 -8.05
N PRO A 69 37.36 30.01 -7.00
CA PRO A 69 38.81 30.11 -7.16
C PRO A 69 39.42 28.73 -7.42
N ALA A 70 40.42 28.71 -8.32
CA ALA A 70 41.23 27.54 -8.65
C ALA A 70 42.54 27.47 -7.85
N ASP A 71 42.93 26.21 -7.60
CA ASP A 71 44.24 25.61 -7.35
C ASP A 71 45.06 25.93 -6.09
N ASP A 72 45.22 24.88 -5.26
CA ASP A 72 46.45 24.07 -5.09
C ASP A 72 46.76 23.75 -3.61
N ALA A 73 46.55 22.49 -3.21
CA ALA A 73 47.42 21.75 -2.27
C ALA A 73 46.94 20.31 -2.10
N ALA A 74 47.82 19.37 -2.43
CA ALA A 74 47.66 17.92 -2.32
C ALA A 74 47.49 17.41 -0.87
N SER A 75 46.70 16.36 -0.66
CA SER A 75 47.17 15.04 -0.20
C SER A 75 46.02 14.07 0.17
N GLU A 76 46.14 12.86 -0.38
CA GLU A 76 45.72 11.56 0.16
C GLU A 76 44.24 11.28 0.50
N ASN A 77 43.46 10.90 -0.53
CA ASN A 77 42.41 9.90 -0.36
C ASN A 77 43.03 8.51 -0.53
N ALA A 78 43.08 7.75 0.57
CA ALA A 78 43.47 6.35 0.56
C ALA A 78 42.37 5.53 -0.15
N VAL A 79 42.68 5.13 -1.38
CA VAL A 79 41.98 4.06 -2.09
C VAL A 79 42.31 2.75 -1.37
N VAL A 80 41.36 2.21 -0.60
CA VAL A 80 41.44 0.81 -0.19
C VAL A 80 40.90 -0.01 -1.36
N ALA A 81 41.83 -0.68 -2.03
CA ALA A 81 41.59 -1.57 -3.14
C ALA A 81 40.60 -2.68 -2.75
N VAL A 82 39.54 -2.80 -3.54
CA VAL A 82 38.73 -4.02 -3.64
C VAL A 82 39.64 -5.11 -4.17
N LYS A 83 39.96 -6.09 -3.30
CA LYS A 83 40.62 -7.32 -3.70
C LYS A 83 39.53 -8.35 -4.01
N ASP A 84 39.44 -8.68 -5.30
CA ASP A 84 38.98 -9.95 -5.86
C ASP A 84 38.05 -10.77 -4.97
N ALA A 85 36.76 -10.46 -5.03
CA ALA A 85 35.74 -11.48 -4.81
C ALA A 85 35.80 -12.40 -6.04
N ALA A 86 36.37 -13.58 -5.85
CA ALA A 86 36.27 -14.66 -6.82
C ALA A 86 34.81 -14.80 -7.25
N ALA A 87 34.58 -14.78 -8.56
CA ALA A 87 33.30 -15.06 -9.17
C ALA A 87 32.73 -16.34 -8.55
N ALA A 88 31.73 -16.17 -7.69
CA ALA A 88 30.94 -17.27 -7.19
C ALA A 88 30.04 -17.69 -8.34
N ASP A 89 30.30 -18.90 -8.83
CA ASP A 89 29.40 -19.70 -9.62
C ASP A 89 28.08 -19.81 -8.82
N ALA A 90 27.17 -18.85 -9.02
CA ALA A 90 25.87 -18.81 -8.35
C ALA A 90 25.06 -19.98 -8.89
N SER A 91 25.13 -21.09 -8.16
CA SER A 91 24.48 -22.33 -8.50
C SER A 91 22.98 -22.08 -8.72
N ASN A 92 22.49 -22.60 -9.84
CA ASN A 92 21.08 -22.72 -10.26
C ASN A 92 20.24 -23.61 -9.31
N GLN A 93 20.53 -23.60 -8.01
CA GLN A 93 19.82 -24.37 -6.99
C GLN A 93 18.58 -23.60 -6.56
N LEU A 94 17.43 -24.26 -6.69
CA LEU A 94 16.17 -23.75 -6.18
C LEU A 94 16.26 -23.51 -4.68
N ILE A 95 15.73 -22.37 -4.24
CA ILE A 95 15.58 -22.09 -2.82
C ILE A 95 14.45 -22.96 -2.28
N ALA A 96 14.72 -23.65 -1.18
CA ALA A 96 13.74 -24.52 -0.52
C ALA A 96 12.40 -23.77 -0.32
N ASP A 97 11.32 -24.40 -0.73
CA ASP A 97 9.98 -23.88 -0.51
C ASP A 97 9.47 -24.38 0.85
N ASN A 98 9.35 -23.45 1.80
CA ASN A 98 8.84 -23.71 3.15
C ASN A 98 7.34 -23.39 3.28
N SER A 99 6.64 -23.11 2.17
CA SER A 99 5.24 -22.66 2.21
C SER A 99 4.32 -23.69 2.88
N LYS A 100 4.56 -24.99 2.68
CA LYS A 100 3.76 -26.06 3.30
C LYS A 100 3.95 -26.12 4.80
N GLU A 101 5.18 -25.92 5.28
CA GLU A 101 5.52 -25.90 6.70
C GLU A 101 4.83 -24.72 7.39
N VAL A 102 4.92 -23.51 6.82
CA VAL A 102 4.24 -22.31 7.35
C VAL A 102 2.73 -22.51 7.41
N VAL A 103 2.13 -22.96 6.30
CA VAL A 103 0.68 -23.21 6.23
C VAL A 103 0.25 -24.27 7.25
N SER A 104 0.93 -25.42 7.31
CA SER A 104 0.52 -26.52 8.18
C SER A 104 0.80 -26.30 9.67
N ALA A 105 1.73 -25.41 10.01
CA ALA A 105 2.05 -25.10 11.41
C ALA A 105 0.88 -24.41 12.14
N GLY A 106 0.09 -23.60 11.41
CA GLY A 106 -0.99 -22.79 12.02
C GLY A 106 -0.50 -21.78 13.06
N GLY A 107 0.81 -21.52 13.09
CA GLY A 107 1.47 -20.59 13.99
C GLY A 107 1.64 -19.23 13.34
N ASP A 108 2.87 -18.68 13.38
CA ASP A 108 3.23 -17.41 12.76
C ASP A 108 2.81 -17.30 11.29
N TRP A 109 2.38 -16.09 10.91
CA TRP A 109 1.95 -15.70 9.57
C TRP A 109 2.78 -14.49 9.10
N PRO A 110 4.01 -14.72 8.61
CA PRO A 110 5.09 -13.73 8.63
C PRO A 110 5.08 -12.73 7.46
N GLN A 111 4.08 -12.76 6.59
CA GLN A 111 3.91 -11.82 5.48
C GLN A 111 2.46 -11.85 4.98
N TRP A 112 2.11 -10.93 4.08
CA TRP A 112 0.81 -10.97 3.40
C TRP A 112 0.58 -12.31 2.69
N GLY A 113 -0.54 -12.98 3.00
CA GLY A 113 -0.86 -14.34 2.55
C GLY A 113 0.03 -15.45 3.14
N GLY A 114 0.83 -15.14 4.17
CA GLY A 114 1.66 -16.07 4.96
C GLY A 114 2.94 -16.54 4.27
N THR A 115 2.90 -16.67 2.95
CA THR A 115 4.00 -17.16 2.13
C THR A 115 4.13 -16.31 0.87
N ARG A 116 5.25 -16.48 0.16
CA ARG A 116 5.49 -15.85 -1.14
C ARG A 116 4.46 -16.22 -2.23
N GLN A 117 3.63 -17.24 -1.99
CA GLN A 117 2.53 -17.68 -2.87
C GLN A 117 1.22 -16.91 -2.64
N ARG A 118 1.13 -16.11 -1.56
CA ARG A 118 0.03 -15.17 -1.25
C ARG A 118 -1.36 -15.78 -1.01
N ASN A 119 -1.45 -17.09 -0.82
CA ASN A 119 -2.72 -17.78 -0.58
C ASN A 119 -3.09 -17.81 0.93
N ASN A 120 -4.07 -16.98 1.35
CA ASN A 120 -4.43 -16.75 2.76
C ASN A 120 -5.19 -17.91 3.42
N THR A 121 -4.48 -19.01 3.68
CA THR A 121 -5.05 -20.31 4.09
C THR A 121 -4.34 -20.95 5.29
N PRO A 122 -4.10 -20.23 6.41
CA PRO A 122 -3.35 -20.78 7.54
C PRO A 122 -4.02 -22.04 8.09
N GLY A 123 -3.21 -23.05 8.40
CA GLY A 123 -3.62 -24.30 9.04
C GLY A 123 -3.95 -24.17 10.53
N VAL A 124 -4.18 -22.95 11.01
CA VAL A 124 -4.54 -22.63 12.39
C VAL A 124 -5.84 -23.33 12.79
N LYS A 125 -5.95 -23.64 14.09
CA LYS A 125 -7.04 -24.38 14.71
C LYS A 125 -7.58 -23.64 15.92
N ASN A 126 -8.73 -24.10 16.40
CA ASN A 126 -9.40 -23.60 17.60
C ASN A 126 -9.89 -22.14 17.49
N LEU A 127 -10.15 -21.67 16.27
CA LEU A 127 -10.61 -20.31 16.05
C LEU A 127 -12.03 -20.13 16.62
N PRO A 128 -12.34 -18.97 17.25
CA PRO A 128 -13.69 -18.66 17.68
C PRO A 128 -14.59 -18.34 16.46
N LEU A 129 -15.83 -18.82 16.49
CA LEU A 129 -16.86 -18.51 15.49
C LEU A 129 -17.92 -17.54 16.01
N GLU A 130 -17.81 -17.17 17.29
CA GLU A 130 -18.70 -16.21 17.93
C GLU A 130 -17.83 -15.31 18.79
N TRP A 131 -17.94 -14.00 18.64
CA TRP A 131 -17.30 -13.02 19.53
C TRP A 131 -18.16 -11.79 19.70
N ASN A 132 -17.81 -10.95 20.66
CA ASN A 132 -18.44 -9.66 20.85
C ASN A 132 -17.36 -8.69 21.30
N ILE A 133 -17.21 -7.57 20.58
CA ILE A 133 -16.17 -6.58 20.87
C ILE A 133 -16.50 -5.67 22.06
N GLY A 134 -17.65 -5.85 22.71
CA GLY A 134 -18.16 -4.92 23.72
C GLY A 134 -18.67 -3.63 23.08
N LYS A 135 -18.55 -2.51 23.80
CA LYS A 135 -18.88 -1.18 23.27
C LYS A 135 -17.76 -0.20 23.54
N PHE A 136 -17.53 0.70 22.59
CA PHE A 136 -16.59 1.80 22.74
C PHE A 136 -17.37 3.12 22.79
N ASP A 137 -17.09 3.96 23.79
CA ASP A 137 -17.61 5.33 23.79
C ASP A 137 -16.93 6.11 22.66
N ARG A 138 -17.73 6.67 21.75
CA ARG A 138 -17.21 7.37 20.56
C ARG A 138 -16.42 8.65 20.89
N ARG A 139 -16.54 9.19 22.11
CA ARG A 139 -15.93 10.45 22.50
C ARG A 139 -14.72 10.24 23.40
N SER A 140 -14.82 9.38 24.42
CA SER A 140 -13.72 9.10 25.33
C SER A 140 -12.83 7.96 24.87
N GLY A 141 -13.35 7.05 24.04
CA GLY A 141 -12.67 5.82 23.66
C GLY A 141 -12.72 4.74 24.74
N ASP A 142 -13.45 4.98 25.85
CA ASP A 142 -13.57 4.02 26.93
C ASP A 142 -14.25 2.74 26.45
N TRP A 143 -13.70 1.59 26.85
CA TRP A 143 -14.22 0.28 26.50
C TRP A 143 -15.13 -0.25 27.62
N ASP A 144 -16.38 -0.54 27.26
CA ASP A 144 -17.32 -1.32 28.06
C ASP A 144 -17.21 -2.79 27.62
N ASP A 145 -16.44 -3.55 28.39
CA ASP A 145 -16.16 -4.97 28.19
C ASP A 145 -17.20 -5.89 28.83
N THR A 146 -18.27 -5.35 29.44
CA THR A 146 -19.26 -6.15 30.19
C THR A 146 -19.96 -7.22 29.35
N LYS A 147 -19.98 -7.03 28.03
CA LYS A 147 -20.52 -7.98 27.04
C LYS A 147 -19.45 -8.55 26.10
N ALA A 148 -18.18 -8.17 26.29
CA ALA A 148 -17.11 -8.67 25.45
C ALA A 148 -17.00 -10.19 25.58
N LYS A 149 -16.76 -10.87 24.45
CA LYS A 149 -16.67 -12.33 24.38
C LYS A 149 -15.59 -12.69 23.38
N ASN A 150 -14.70 -13.62 23.77
CA ASN A 150 -13.61 -14.12 22.92
C ASN A 150 -12.69 -13.03 22.37
N ILE A 151 -12.53 -11.93 23.11
CA ILE A 151 -11.53 -10.88 22.82
C ILE A 151 -10.38 -11.09 23.80
N ARG A 152 -9.19 -11.44 23.28
CA ARG A 152 -7.98 -11.55 24.10
C ARG A 152 -7.48 -10.17 24.49
N TRP A 153 -7.40 -9.29 23.49
CA TRP A 153 -7.03 -7.89 23.64
C TRP A 153 -7.43 -7.09 22.40
N PHE A 154 -7.41 -5.77 22.54
CA PHE A 154 -7.41 -4.84 21.41
C PHE A 154 -6.32 -3.78 21.62
N SER A 155 -5.84 -3.21 20.52
CA SER A 155 -4.85 -2.13 20.53
C SER A 155 -5.31 -1.02 19.59
N ASN A 156 -5.13 0.24 20.00
CA ASN A 156 -5.49 1.36 19.13
C ASN A 156 -4.49 1.49 17.97
N LEU A 157 -5.03 1.64 16.77
CA LEU A 157 -4.30 1.96 15.56
C LEU A 157 -4.48 3.45 15.25
N GLY A 158 -4.17 3.82 14.02
CA GLY A 158 -4.42 5.15 13.50
C GLY A 158 -5.90 5.49 13.36
N SER A 159 -6.21 6.55 12.64
CA SER A 159 -7.58 6.88 12.25
C SER A 159 -8.00 6.25 10.92
N GLN A 160 -7.07 5.62 10.19
CA GLN A 160 -7.27 4.89 8.94
C GLN A 160 -6.19 3.80 8.82
N THR A 161 -6.63 2.57 8.53
CA THR A 161 -5.77 1.38 8.44
C THR A 161 -6.19 0.53 7.24
N TYR A 162 -5.22 0.22 6.38
CA TYR A 162 -5.40 -0.67 5.22
C TYR A 162 -4.31 -1.76 5.15
N GLY A 163 -3.23 -1.64 5.93
CA GLY A 163 -2.21 -2.67 6.01
C GLY A 163 -2.74 -3.91 6.73
N ASN A 164 -2.56 -5.09 6.13
CA ASN A 164 -2.97 -6.34 6.77
C ASN A 164 -2.00 -6.69 7.92
N PRO A 165 -2.50 -7.24 9.03
CA PRO A 165 -1.64 -7.64 10.16
C PRO A 165 -0.70 -8.79 9.78
N VAL A 166 0.51 -8.76 10.32
CA VAL A 166 1.54 -9.80 10.16
C VAL A 166 1.96 -10.29 11.55
N ILE A 167 1.95 -11.60 11.76
CA ILE A 167 2.23 -12.23 13.06
C ILE A 167 3.53 -13.00 12.92
N ALA A 168 4.54 -12.66 13.73
CA ALA A 168 5.82 -13.35 13.73
C ALA A 168 6.58 -13.13 15.03
N GLY A 169 7.23 -14.18 15.54
CA GLY A 169 8.17 -14.08 16.66
C GLY A 169 7.55 -13.58 17.98
N GLY A 170 6.24 -13.81 18.20
CA GLY A 170 5.54 -13.30 19.36
C GLY A 170 5.13 -11.82 19.26
N GLN A 171 5.17 -11.25 18.05
CA GLN A 171 4.77 -9.88 17.77
C GLN A 171 3.73 -9.79 16.66
N VAL A 172 2.96 -8.70 16.64
CA VAL A 172 2.03 -8.34 15.57
C VAL A 172 2.42 -7.01 14.96
N TYR A 173 2.56 -6.97 13.64
CA TYR A 173 2.94 -5.79 12.88
C TYR A 173 1.78 -5.30 12.01
N VAL A 174 1.49 -4.00 12.05
CA VAL A 174 0.40 -3.39 11.27
C VAL A 174 0.80 -2.02 10.73
N GLY A 175 0.64 -1.83 9.42
CA GLY A 175 0.76 -0.53 8.75
C GLY A 175 -0.51 0.31 8.95
N THR A 176 -0.35 1.55 9.41
CA THR A 176 -1.46 2.48 9.73
C THR A 176 -0.96 3.94 9.66
N ASN A 177 -1.83 4.91 9.93
CA ASN A 177 -1.42 6.29 10.25
C ASN A 177 -1.17 6.48 11.76
N ASN A 178 -0.83 7.72 12.18
CA ASN A 178 -0.50 8.07 13.58
C ASN A 178 -1.70 8.48 14.48
N GLY A 179 -2.95 8.19 14.10
CA GLY A 179 -4.15 8.62 14.84
C GLY A 179 -4.18 8.24 16.34
N ALA A 180 -3.53 7.14 16.76
CA ALA A 180 -3.36 6.79 18.17
C ALA A 180 -2.32 7.65 18.93
N GLY A 181 -1.33 8.20 18.23
CA GLY A 181 -0.24 8.98 18.85
C GLY A 181 0.59 8.20 19.87
N HIS A 182 1.04 6.98 19.52
CA HIS A 182 1.79 6.10 20.43
C HIS A 182 3.10 6.70 20.95
N LEU A 183 3.72 7.62 20.19
CA LEU A 183 4.94 8.32 20.57
C LEU A 183 4.62 9.74 21.05
N LYS A 184 5.10 10.15 22.23
CA LYS A 184 4.86 11.50 22.78
C LYS A 184 5.28 12.64 21.85
N ARG A 185 6.39 12.48 21.13
CA ARG A 185 6.87 13.47 20.14
C ARG A 185 5.95 13.60 18.91
N PHE A 186 5.09 12.61 18.69
CA PHE A 186 4.11 12.57 17.60
C PHE A 186 2.70 12.39 18.17
N PRO A 187 2.12 13.43 18.78
CA PRO A 187 0.73 13.36 19.23
C PRO A 187 -0.22 13.10 18.05
N SER A 188 -1.41 12.59 18.33
CA SER A 188 -2.40 12.15 17.30
C SER A 188 -2.77 13.18 16.23
N LYS A 189 -2.55 14.47 16.49
CA LYS A 189 -2.75 15.57 15.51
C LYS A 189 -1.64 15.66 14.46
N VAL A 190 -0.52 14.96 14.64
CA VAL A 190 0.58 14.89 13.67
C VAL A 190 0.30 13.69 12.77
N ASP A 191 0.06 13.98 11.50
CA ASP A 191 -0.16 12.98 10.47
C ASP A 191 1.16 12.36 10.01
N LEU A 192 1.22 11.02 9.98
CA LEU A 192 2.38 10.21 9.61
C LEU A 192 1.92 8.89 9.00
N GLY A 193 2.77 8.27 8.19
CA GLY A 193 2.71 6.83 7.96
C GLY A 193 3.42 6.09 9.09
N CYS A 194 2.80 5.07 9.67
CA CYS A 194 3.35 4.29 10.78
C CYS A 194 3.35 2.79 10.50
N LEU A 195 4.43 2.11 10.86
CA LEU A 195 4.42 0.66 11.07
C LEU A 195 4.50 0.44 12.58
N LEU A 196 3.48 -0.20 13.15
CA LEU A 196 3.37 -0.47 14.58
C LEU A 196 3.73 -1.92 14.87
N ALA A 197 4.42 -2.15 15.98
CA ALA A 197 4.66 -3.46 16.55
C ALA A 197 3.97 -3.58 17.92
N PHE A 198 3.28 -4.69 18.14
CA PHE A 198 2.61 -5.05 19.38
C PHE A 198 3.09 -6.41 19.88
N ASP A 199 3.10 -6.62 21.19
CA ASP A 199 3.23 -7.95 21.77
C ASP A 199 2.00 -8.78 21.40
N GLU A 200 2.20 -9.99 20.89
CA GLU A 200 1.12 -10.84 20.39
C GLU A 200 0.19 -11.34 21.50
N LYS A 201 0.72 -11.54 22.72
CA LYS A 201 -0.06 -12.11 23.83
C LYS A 201 -0.87 -11.06 24.56
N THR A 202 -0.33 -9.84 24.69
CA THR A 202 -0.95 -8.78 25.50
C THR A 202 -1.55 -7.66 24.68
N GLY A 203 -1.17 -7.50 23.41
CA GLY A 203 -1.51 -6.33 22.60
C GLY A 203 -0.76 -5.07 23.01
N ASP A 204 0.22 -5.18 23.92
CA ASP A 204 0.99 -4.03 24.38
C ASP A 204 1.79 -3.48 23.20
N PHE A 205 1.69 -2.16 22.97
CA PHE A 205 2.57 -1.47 22.05
C PHE A 205 4.03 -1.80 22.39
N LYS A 206 4.87 -2.11 21.41
CA LYS A 206 6.32 -2.28 21.56
C LYS A 206 7.02 -1.04 21.02
N TRP A 207 7.05 -0.89 19.69
CA TRP A 207 7.74 0.18 18.99
C TRP A 207 6.99 0.62 17.73
N GLN A 208 7.35 1.80 17.20
CA GLN A 208 6.78 2.39 16.00
C GLN A 208 7.89 2.88 15.06
N HIS A 209 7.82 2.51 13.79
CA HIS A 209 8.46 3.27 12.72
C HIS A 209 7.56 4.45 12.32
N SER A 210 8.15 5.63 12.09
CA SER A 210 7.42 6.87 11.77
C SER A 210 7.94 7.49 10.48
N SER A 211 7.07 7.62 9.49
CA SER A 211 7.30 8.33 8.23
C SER A 211 6.57 9.66 8.23
N GLU A 212 7.32 10.76 8.37
CA GLU A 212 6.77 12.10 8.20
C GLU A 212 6.25 12.30 6.78
N LYS A 213 5.12 13.01 6.63
CA LYS A 213 4.48 13.23 5.34
C LYS A 213 5.39 13.97 4.36
N LEU A 214 5.32 13.62 3.08
CA LEU A 214 6.01 14.35 2.02
C LEU A 214 5.43 15.78 1.88
N ILE A 215 6.31 16.76 1.65
CA ILE A 215 5.89 18.17 1.49
C ILE A 215 5.04 18.41 0.23
N THR A 216 5.14 17.49 -0.73
CA THR A 216 4.32 17.45 -1.96
C THR A 216 2.87 17.06 -1.68
N GLY A 217 2.56 16.57 -0.46
CA GLY A 217 1.21 16.26 -0.02
C GLY A 217 0.50 15.26 -0.95
N ARG A 218 -0.77 15.55 -1.26
CA ARG A 218 -1.69 14.67 -1.99
C ARG A 218 -1.14 14.05 -3.28
N VAL A 219 -0.20 14.72 -3.94
CA VAL A 219 0.43 14.20 -5.17
C VAL A 219 1.12 12.85 -4.91
N HIS A 220 1.82 12.71 -3.78
CA HIS A 220 2.68 11.55 -3.51
C HIS A 220 2.41 10.89 -2.16
N ASP A 221 1.76 11.58 -1.22
CA ASP A 221 1.53 11.10 0.14
C ASP A 221 0.21 11.66 0.67
N TRP A 222 -0.85 10.85 0.53
CA TRP A 222 -2.21 11.28 0.82
C TRP A 222 -2.42 11.58 2.31
N PRO A 223 -3.07 12.70 2.69
CA PRO A 223 -3.30 13.04 4.09
C PRO A 223 -4.14 12.01 4.81
N LEU A 224 -3.79 11.73 6.07
CA LEU A 224 -4.41 10.74 6.96
C LEU A 224 -4.29 9.29 6.47
N GLN A 225 -3.80 9.04 5.27
CA GLN A 225 -3.56 7.69 4.81
C GLN A 225 -2.24 7.18 5.41
N GLY A 226 -2.24 5.94 5.91
CA GLY A 226 -1.11 5.35 6.64
C GLY A 226 -0.03 4.71 5.77
N ILE A 227 0.76 3.81 6.36
CA ILE A 227 1.46 2.78 5.60
C ILE A 227 0.44 1.69 5.23
N CYS A 228 0.26 1.43 3.94
CA CYS A 228 -0.73 0.45 3.44
C CYS A 228 -0.16 -0.95 3.20
N CYS A 229 1.16 -1.14 3.33
CA CYS A 229 1.79 -2.44 3.11
C CYS A 229 1.79 -3.30 4.38
N SER A 230 1.86 -4.61 4.18
CA SER A 230 2.21 -5.59 5.21
C SER A 230 3.70 -5.91 5.11
N PRO A 231 4.45 -5.95 6.23
CA PRO A 231 5.86 -6.30 6.19
C PRO A 231 6.08 -7.77 5.85
N LEU A 232 7.26 -8.10 5.35
CA LEU A 232 7.83 -9.45 5.37
C LEU A 232 8.70 -9.59 6.61
N VAL A 233 8.52 -10.65 7.41
CA VAL A 233 9.35 -10.94 8.59
C VAL A 233 10.10 -12.25 8.39
N GLU A 234 11.41 -12.26 8.61
CA GLU A 234 12.22 -13.48 8.64
C GLU A 234 13.25 -13.41 9.77
N GLY A 235 13.11 -14.30 10.75
CA GLY A 235 13.96 -14.28 11.94
C GLY A 235 13.81 -12.95 12.68
N ASN A 236 14.94 -12.28 12.93
CA ASN A 236 14.98 -11.00 13.64
C ASN A 236 14.89 -9.79 12.71
N ARG A 237 14.54 -9.97 11.43
CA ARG A 237 14.48 -8.87 10.47
C ARG A 237 13.11 -8.77 9.84
N LEU A 238 12.73 -7.54 9.51
CA LEU A 238 11.55 -7.29 8.71
C LEU A 238 11.84 -6.29 7.59
N TRP A 239 11.08 -6.40 6.49
CA TRP A 239 11.18 -5.55 5.32
C TRP A 239 9.82 -5.01 4.92
N PHE A 240 9.76 -3.74 4.55
CA PHE A 240 8.51 -3.09 4.13
C PHE A 240 8.79 -1.82 3.31
N VAL A 241 7.74 -1.26 2.71
CA VAL A 241 7.79 0.02 1.99
C VAL A 241 7.04 1.10 2.77
N THR A 242 7.69 2.25 2.99
CA THR A 242 7.08 3.38 3.69
C THR A 242 6.14 4.17 2.78
N SER A 243 5.31 5.05 3.39
CA SER A 243 4.49 6.01 2.63
C SER A 243 5.33 7.02 1.81
N ARG A 244 6.66 7.05 1.99
CA ARG A 244 7.59 7.97 1.32
C ARG A 244 8.34 7.33 0.14
N GLY A 245 7.97 6.12 -0.26
CA GLY A 245 8.67 5.40 -1.32
C GLY A 245 10.05 4.90 -0.89
N GLU A 246 10.22 4.58 0.39
CA GLU A 246 11.47 4.02 0.91
C GLU A 246 11.28 2.53 1.20
N VAL A 247 12.18 1.69 0.70
CA VAL A 247 12.30 0.30 1.14
C VAL A 247 13.18 0.29 2.39
N ARG A 248 12.74 -0.36 3.46
CA ARG A 248 13.48 -0.41 4.72
C ARG A 248 13.60 -1.84 5.23
N CYS A 249 14.73 -2.12 5.86
CA CYS A 249 14.92 -3.28 6.73
C CYS A 249 15.04 -2.80 8.17
N LEU A 250 14.25 -3.37 9.06
CA LEU A 250 14.28 -3.08 10.50
C LEU A 250 14.66 -4.33 11.29
N ASP A 251 15.22 -4.14 12.48
CA ASP A 251 15.23 -5.18 13.50
C ASP A 251 13.82 -5.33 14.14
N THR A 252 13.43 -6.56 14.40
CA THR A 252 12.12 -6.92 14.96
C THR A 252 11.97 -6.56 16.44
N GLU A 253 13.05 -6.48 17.21
CA GLU A 253 13.01 -6.02 18.59
C GLU A 253 13.07 -4.49 18.69
N GLY A 254 13.39 -3.79 17.59
CA GLY A 254 13.71 -2.38 17.64
C GLY A 254 14.86 -2.18 18.62
N PHE A 255 14.82 -1.13 19.43
CA PHE A 255 15.89 -0.95 20.43
C PHE A 255 15.76 -1.82 21.70
N TYR A 256 14.80 -2.76 21.83
CA TYR A 256 14.55 -3.46 23.10
C TYR A 256 15.65 -4.42 23.56
N ASP A 257 16.43 -4.96 22.63
CA ASP A 257 17.57 -5.82 22.91
C ASP A 257 18.81 -5.05 23.43
N ASN A 258 18.77 -3.72 23.38
CA ASN A 258 19.86 -2.80 23.71
C ASN A 258 20.99 -2.77 22.68
N GLU A 259 20.73 -3.22 21.46
CA GLU A 259 21.62 -3.10 20.32
C GLU A 259 21.05 -2.08 19.33
N ASP A 260 21.91 -1.66 18.43
CA ASP A 260 21.57 -0.86 17.26
C ASP A 260 22.20 -1.69 16.13
N ASP A 261 21.39 -2.43 15.39
CA ASP A 261 21.80 -3.59 14.59
C ASP A 261 22.32 -3.22 13.19
N GLY A 262 22.00 -2.01 12.74
CA GLY A 262 22.23 -1.56 11.38
C GLY A 262 23.58 -0.90 11.10
N PRO A 263 24.03 -0.83 9.84
CA PRO A 263 24.99 0.20 9.42
C PRO A 263 24.43 1.63 9.52
N VAL A 264 23.11 1.80 9.49
CA VAL A 264 22.47 3.10 9.74
C VAL A 264 22.62 3.43 11.22
N LYS A 265 23.27 4.55 11.53
CA LYS A 265 23.53 5.03 12.90
C LYS A 265 23.17 6.49 13.02
N ASP A 266 22.99 6.95 14.26
CA ASP A 266 22.79 8.36 14.58
C ASP A 266 21.57 8.99 13.84
N GLU A 267 20.52 8.20 13.60
CA GLU A 267 19.34 8.67 12.88
C GLU A 267 18.73 9.90 13.53
N LEU A 268 18.72 11.00 12.77
CA LEU A 268 18.25 12.28 13.26
C LEU A 268 16.74 12.40 13.06
N VAL A 269 15.98 12.38 14.15
CA VAL A 269 14.52 12.48 14.13
C VAL A 269 14.04 13.80 14.72
N ALA A 270 12.94 14.32 14.18
CA ALA A 270 12.26 15.49 14.75
C ALA A 270 11.74 15.15 16.16
N LEU A 271 11.94 16.08 17.09
CA LEU A 271 11.56 15.91 18.49
C LEU A 271 10.49 16.92 18.91
N ALA A 272 10.74 18.21 18.67
CA ALA A 272 9.81 19.29 18.99
C ALA A 272 10.04 20.49 18.06
N ASP A 273 9.07 21.39 17.98
CA ASP A 273 9.23 22.65 17.27
C ASP A 273 8.53 23.81 17.98
N ILE A 274 9.01 25.02 17.70
CA ILE A 274 8.32 26.28 18.02
C ILE A 274 8.06 26.99 16.70
N MET A 275 6.78 27.24 16.40
CA MET A 275 6.35 27.91 15.18
C MET A 275 6.35 29.42 15.34
N ASN A 276 6.90 30.15 14.36
CA ASN A 276 6.77 31.59 14.21
C ASN A 276 5.41 31.96 13.58
N ALA A 277 4.32 31.60 14.26
CA ALA A 277 2.97 31.93 13.84
C ALA A 277 2.01 31.91 15.03
N GLY A 278 0.96 32.73 14.95
CA GLY A 278 -0.10 32.75 15.94
C GLY A 278 0.42 32.96 17.38
N PRO A 279 -0.14 32.26 18.38
CA PRO A 279 0.25 32.43 19.78
C PRO A 279 1.71 32.08 20.11
N SER A 280 2.40 31.32 19.27
CA SER A 280 3.79 30.90 19.50
C SER A 280 4.84 31.83 18.86
N ALA A 281 4.43 32.86 18.11
CA ALA A 281 5.37 33.77 17.45
C ALA A 281 6.30 34.50 18.43
N GLU A 282 5.77 34.99 19.56
CA GLU A 282 6.59 35.62 20.60
C GLU A 282 7.58 34.63 21.24
N ALA A 283 7.12 33.40 21.50
CA ALA A 283 7.97 32.34 22.04
C ALA A 283 9.09 31.95 21.06
N PHE A 284 8.83 31.97 19.76
CA PHE A 284 9.83 31.73 18.72
C PHE A 284 10.93 32.80 18.76
N GLU A 285 10.56 34.08 18.71
CA GLU A 285 11.53 35.19 18.70
C GLU A 285 12.40 35.19 19.97
N LEU A 286 11.78 34.96 21.13
CA LEU A 286 12.50 34.83 22.41
C LEU A 286 13.43 33.61 22.44
N ALA A 287 13.00 32.47 21.89
CA ALA A 287 13.83 31.27 21.83
C ALA A 287 15.04 31.48 20.92
N LEU A 288 14.85 32.12 19.76
CA LEU A 288 15.92 32.42 18.82
C LEU A 288 16.98 33.34 19.43
N ALA A 289 16.55 34.42 20.10
CA ALA A 289 17.44 35.34 20.81
C ALA A 289 18.19 34.66 21.97
N SER A 290 17.49 33.84 22.76
CA SER A 290 18.10 33.14 23.90
C SER A 290 19.13 32.09 23.48
N LEU A 291 18.90 31.41 22.34
CA LEU A 291 19.88 30.47 21.79
C LEU A 291 21.17 31.18 21.36
N ALA A 292 21.09 32.41 20.85
CA ALA A 292 22.28 33.22 20.55
C ALA A 292 23.07 33.58 21.82
N GLU A 293 22.41 33.66 22.98
CA GLU A 293 23.04 33.84 24.30
C GLU A 293 23.46 32.51 24.97
N GLY A 294 23.29 31.38 24.30
CA GLY A 294 23.64 30.07 24.83
C GLY A 294 22.65 29.52 25.87
N LYS A 295 21.36 29.88 25.79
CA LYS A 295 20.32 29.49 26.76
C LYS A 295 19.09 28.88 26.08
N LEU A 296 18.35 28.04 26.82
CA LEU A 296 16.99 27.62 26.46
C LEU A 296 15.96 28.46 27.20
N THR A 297 14.90 28.87 26.50
CA THR A 297 13.72 29.50 27.11
C THR A 297 12.81 28.47 27.79
N ASP A 298 11.92 28.94 28.64
CA ASP A 298 10.90 28.09 29.26
C ASP A 298 9.95 27.48 28.21
N ALA A 299 9.65 28.22 27.14
CA ALA A 299 8.87 27.70 26.02
C ALA A 299 9.58 26.55 25.30
N ALA A 300 10.90 26.65 25.08
CA ALA A 300 11.69 25.55 24.50
C ALA A 300 11.74 24.33 25.43
N LYS A 301 11.91 24.54 26.73
CA LYS A 301 11.87 23.46 27.73
C LYS A 301 10.49 22.79 27.79
N ALA A 302 9.41 23.57 27.71
CA ALA A 302 8.05 23.05 27.66
C ALA A 302 7.79 22.21 26.41
N ALA A 303 8.19 22.71 25.22
CA ALA A 303 8.07 21.95 23.97
C ALA A 303 8.86 20.62 24.01
N LEU A 304 10.07 20.65 24.60
CA LEU A 304 10.86 19.44 24.83
C LEU A 304 10.20 18.49 25.83
N ALA A 305 9.64 18.99 26.93
CA ALA A 305 8.90 18.16 27.90
C ALA A 305 7.66 17.50 27.27
N ASP A 306 6.88 18.24 26.49
CA ASP A 306 5.67 17.75 25.80
C ASP A 306 6.00 16.62 24.81
N SER A 307 7.18 16.67 24.18
CA SER A 307 7.67 15.61 23.29
C SER A 307 8.31 14.40 24.01
N GLY A 308 8.37 14.42 25.35
CA GLY A 308 8.98 13.36 26.15
C GLY A 308 10.49 13.50 26.33
N ALA A 309 11.04 14.69 26.14
CA ALA A 309 12.45 15.02 26.33
C ALA A 309 12.63 16.13 27.39
N GLU A 310 12.00 15.96 28.55
CA GLU A 310 12.09 16.91 29.66
C GLU A 310 13.55 17.19 30.05
N VAL A 311 13.87 18.47 30.21
CA VAL A 311 15.23 18.93 30.52
C VAL A 311 15.54 18.76 32.00
N GLU A 312 16.57 17.99 32.33
CA GLU A 312 17.04 17.78 33.69
C GLU A 312 18.39 18.49 33.92
N GLY A 313 18.42 19.48 34.81
CA GLY A 313 19.65 20.19 35.16
C GLY A 313 20.08 21.24 34.14
N GLU A 314 21.39 21.48 34.04
CA GLU A 314 21.96 22.48 33.14
C GLU A 314 22.16 21.92 31.72
N VAL A 315 21.82 22.74 30.72
CA VAL A 315 22.05 22.45 29.30
C VAL A 315 23.06 23.43 28.74
N THR A 316 24.10 22.90 28.10
CA THR A 316 25.09 23.70 27.39
C THR A 316 24.64 23.89 25.94
N ILE A 317 24.42 25.14 25.54
CA ILE A 317 24.08 25.48 24.15
C ILE A 317 25.34 25.97 23.43
N LYS A 318 25.57 25.45 22.22
CA LYS A 318 26.66 25.87 21.34
C LYS A 318 26.11 26.28 19.99
N THR A 319 26.44 27.49 19.54
CA THR A 319 26.14 27.94 18.18
C THR A 319 26.98 27.16 17.18
N VAL A 320 26.33 26.53 16.19
CA VAL A 320 26.97 25.86 15.05
C VAL A 320 27.00 26.80 13.85
N THR A 321 25.89 27.48 13.58
CA THR A 321 25.81 28.55 12.57
C THR A 321 24.96 29.67 13.13
N GLU A 322 25.52 30.88 13.17
CA GLU A 322 24.87 32.05 13.75
C GLU A 322 23.48 32.28 13.13
N GLY A 323 22.47 32.42 14.00
CA GLY A 323 21.08 32.61 13.61
C GLY A 323 20.44 31.44 12.85
N LYS A 324 21.10 30.27 12.73
CA LYS A 324 20.57 29.15 11.93
C LYS A 324 20.58 27.81 12.65
N SER A 325 21.65 27.48 13.38
CA SER A 325 21.76 26.18 14.04
C SER A 325 22.59 26.18 15.31
N TRP A 326 22.20 25.32 16.24
CA TRP A 326 22.81 25.15 17.56
C TRP A 326 22.84 23.67 17.95
N THR A 327 23.70 23.31 18.90
CA THR A 327 23.59 22.06 19.65
C THR A 327 23.21 22.34 21.10
N ALA A 328 22.47 21.42 21.70
CA ALA A 328 22.07 21.47 23.10
C ALA A 328 22.48 20.18 23.81
N LYS A 329 23.53 20.26 24.63
CA LYS A 329 24.06 19.11 25.36
C LYS A 329 23.61 19.15 26.82
N GLY A 330 22.98 18.08 27.27
CA GLY A 330 22.47 17.95 28.62
C GLY A 330 21.71 16.65 28.81
N LYS A 331 20.98 16.55 29.91
CA LYS A 331 20.16 15.38 30.25
C LYS A 331 18.71 15.63 29.86
N PHE A 332 18.17 14.75 29.03
CA PHE A 332 16.80 14.84 28.51
C PHE A 332 16.06 13.53 28.81
N ASN A 333 15.05 13.60 29.67
CA ASN A 333 14.26 12.46 30.15
C ASN A 333 15.15 11.28 30.60
N GLY A 334 16.05 11.55 31.53
CA GLY A 334 16.97 10.57 32.09
C GLY A 334 18.20 10.25 31.25
N VAL A 335 18.31 10.70 29.99
CA VAL A 335 19.38 10.32 29.06
C VAL A 335 20.27 11.51 28.72
N ASP A 336 21.59 11.34 28.86
CA ASP A 336 22.56 12.34 28.39
C ASP A 336 22.60 12.36 26.86
N ARG A 337 22.26 13.50 26.25
CA ARG A 337 22.22 13.66 24.79
C ARG A 337 22.74 15.02 24.33
N GLU A 338 23.10 15.07 23.05
CA GLU A 338 23.28 16.31 22.31
C GLU A 338 22.16 16.42 21.28
N LEU A 339 21.24 17.38 21.48
CA LEU A 339 20.19 17.70 20.52
C LEU A 339 20.74 18.66 19.46
N THR A 340 20.22 18.55 18.24
CA THR A 340 20.45 19.52 17.17
C THR A 340 19.24 20.46 17.09
N ILE A 341 19.49 21.77 17.00
CA ILE A 341 18.44 22.78 16.84
C ILE A 341 18.69 23.52 15.54
N LYS A 342 17.66 23.67 14.70
CA LYS A 342 17.73 24.37 13.41
C LYS A 342 16.55 25.32 13.24
N GLN A 343 16.81 26.50 12.69
CA GLN A 343 15.75 27.33 12.12
C GLN A 343 15.47 26.87 10.69
N ILE A 344 14.25 26.33 10.47
CA ILE A 344 13.80 25.80 9.17
C ILE A 344 12.52 26.54 8.79
N GLY A 345 12.65 27.52 7.89
CA GLY A 345 11.54 28.40 7.51
C GLY A 345 10.94 29.08 8.76
N PRO A 346 9.63 28.93 9.03
CA PRO A 346 8.98 29.53 10.19
C PRO A 346 9.15 28.71 11.48
N ARG A 347 9.94 27.62 11.50
CA ARG A 347 10.07 26.75 12.67
C ARG A 347 11.45 26.83 13.29
N LEU A 348 11.51 26.83 14.61
CA LEU A 348 12.71 26.48 15.37
C LEU A 348 12.55 25.02 15.79
N GLN A 349 13.25 24.13 15.12
CA GLN A 349 13.05 22.68 15.24
C GLN A 349 14.19 22.02 16.00
N PHE A 350 13.82 21.16 16.93
CA PHE A 350 14.69 20.35 17.78
C PHE A 350 14.71 18.92 17.26
N PHE A 351 15.89 18.35 17.17
CA PHE A 351 16.13 16.99 16.69
C PHE A 351 16.95 16.21 17.71
N LYS A 352 16.64 14.92 17.85
CA LYS A 352 17.46 13.96 18.59
C LYS A 352 18.06 12.94 17.63
N LYS A 353 19.21 12.40 17.98
CA LYS A 353 19.69 11.14 17.41
C LYS A 353 19.03 9.99 18.16
N LEU A 354 18.54 8.99 17.43
CA LEU A 354 18.08 7.73 18.01
C LEU A 354 19.27 6.96 18.60
N SER A 355 18.95 6.11 19.57
CA SER A 355 19.89 5.31 20.34
C SER A 355 19.16 4.15 21.01
N THR A 356 19.92 3.23 21.60
CA THR A 356 19.38 2.11 22.38
C THR A 356 18.53 2.51 23.59
N SER A 357 18.51 3.80 23.97
CA SER A 357 17.61 4.33 25.00
C SER A 357 16.20 4.62 24.48
N ASP A 358 15.98 4.66 23.17
CA ASP A 358 14.73 4.99 22.50
C ASP A 358 13.86 3.76 22.24
N LYS A 359 13.56 2.97 23.27
CA LYS A 359 12.89 1.65 23.15
C LYS A 359 11.59 1.63 22.33
N ARG A 360 10.91 2.76 22.21
CA ARG A 360 9.63 2.87 21.47
C ARG A 360 9.82 3.19 19.98
N ASP A 361 11.05 3.45 19.57
CA ASP A 361 11.42 3.69 18.18
C ASP A 361 11.88 2.40 17.52
N ALA A 362 11.62 2.27 16.22
CA ALA A 362 12.18 1.19 15.43
C ALA A 362 13.70 1.35 15.28
N ASP A 363 14.42 0.23 15.24
CA ASP A 363 15.82 0.16 14.87
C ASP A 363 15.95 -0.16 13.37
N VAL A 364 16.62 0.72 12.63
CA VAL A 364 16.72 0.65 11.18
C VAL A 364 18.05 0.02 10.78
N ILE A 365 17.99 -1.08 10.05
CA ILE A 365 19.17 -1.75 9.53
C ILE A 365 19.67 -1.01 8.28
N TRP A 366 18.84 -0.88 7.26
CA TRP A 366 19.16 -0.15 6.04
C TRP A 366 17.92 0.51 5.41
N ILE A 367 18.16 1.52 4.58
CA ILE A 367 17.12 2.31 3.89
C ILE A 367 17.52 2.48 2.43
N TYR A 368 16.57 2.31 1.52
CA TYR A 368 16.71 2.66 0.11
C TYR A 368 15.57 3.60 -0.31
N ASN A 369 15.88 4.80 -0.80
CA ASN A 369 14.89 5.79 -1.21
C ASN A 369 14.63 5.72 -2.72
N MET A 370 13.50 5.13 -3.13
CA MET A 370 13.13 4.98 -4.54
C MET A 370 12.75 6.32 -5.19
N MET A 371 12.29 7.29 -4.42
CA MET A 371 12.04 8.66 -4.91
C MET A 371 13.32 9.51 -4.97
N GLY A 372 14.45 8.95 -4.55
CA GLY A 372 15.76 9.60 -4.60
C GLY A 372 16.23 9.86 -6.04
N PRO A 373 17.32 10.62 -6.21
CA PRO A 373 17.84 11.01 -7.52
C PRO A 373 18.27 9.82 -8.39
N ASP A 374 18.57 8.66 -7.79
CA ASP A 374 19.07 7.49 -8.49
C ASP A 374 17.98 6.75 -9.28
N MET A 375 16.72 6.77 -8.80
CA MET A 375 15.59 6.12 -9.47
C MET A 375 14.54 7.11 -9.97
N GLY A 376 14.34 8.24 -9.30
CA GLY A 376 13.42 9.29 -9.74
C GLY A 376 11.95 8.88 -9.76
N ILE A 377 11.53 7.92 -8.92
CA ILE A 377 10.14 7.46 -8.86
C ILE A 377 9.20 8.59 -8.44
N SER A 378 8.07 8.71 -9.15
CA SER A 378 6.95 9.58 -8.78
C SER A 378 5.77 8.68 -8.45
N GLN A 379 5.66 8.30 -7.18
CA GLN A 379 4.58 7.43 -6.73
C GLN A 379 3.23 8.15 -6.76
N HIS A 380 2.16 7.44 -7.14
CA HIS A 380 0.81 7.98 -7.14
C HIS A 380 0.10 7.65 -5.82
N ASN A 381 -0.34 8.69 -5.09
CA ASN A 381 -0.93 8.66 -3.74
C ASN A 381 -0.01 8.12 -2.62
N MET A 382 0.55 6.92 -2.81
CA MET A 382 1.66 6.31 -2.06
C MET A 382 1.96 4.89 -2.59
N CYS A 383 3.15 4.37 -2.29
CA CYS A 383 3.45 2.96 -2.55
C CYS A 383 2.80 2.04 -1.49
N SER A 384 2.09 1.00 -1.95
CA SER A 384 1.41 -0.01 -1.11
C SER A 384 2.06 -1.41 -1.15
N CYS A 385 3.28 -1.51 -1.69
CA CYS A 385 3.91 -2.80 -1.95
C CYS A 385 4.21 -3.57 -0.65
N SER A 386 3.46 -4.65 -0.42
CA SER A 386 3.84 -5.69 0.55
C SER A 386 4.90 -6.56 -0.09
N VAL A 387 6.16 -6.41 0.30
CA VAL A 387 7.30 -7.10 -0.33
C VAL A 387 7.25 -8.62 -0.13
N THR A 388 8.00 -9.37 -0.95
CA THR A 388 8.26 -10.80 -0.74
C THR A 388 9.70 -11.13 -1.13
N SER A 389 10.20 -12.27 -0.64
CA SER A 389 11.56 -12.74 -0.89
C SER A 389 11.61 -14.06 -1.68
N TYR A 390 12.78 -14.32 -2.28
CA TYR A 390 13.19 -15.63 -2.77
C TYR A 390 14.69 -15.82 -2.47
N GLY A 391 15.00 -16.54 -1.39
CA GLY A 391 16.37 -16.58 -0.87
C GLY A 391 16.77 -15.19 -0.37
N ASP A 392 17.89 -14.67 -0.84
CA ASP A 392 18.38 -13.33 -0.49
C ASP A 392 17.79 -12.19 -1.36
N LEU A 393 16.95 -12.54 -2.33
CA LEU A 393 16.28 -11.57 -3.20
C LEU A 393 15.04 -11.00 -2.52
N LEU A 394 14.84 -9.69 -2.67
CA LEU A 394 13.64 -8.96 -2.27
C LEU A 394 13.01 -8.32 -3.50
N PHE A 395 11.74 -8.62 -3.77
CA PHE A 395 11.01 -8.05 -4.89
C PHE A 395 10.12 -6.91 -4.43
N VAL A 396 10.22 -5.78 -5.12
CA VAL A 396 9.53 -4.54 -4.76
C VAL A 396 8.93 -3.91 -6.00
N HIS A 397 7.66 -3.51 -5.89
CA HIS A 397 6.99 -2.66 -6.84
C HIS A 397 7.09 -1.19 -6.35
N THR A 398 7.36 -0.24 -7.24
CA THR A 398 7.83 1.11 -6.87
C THR A 398 6.74 2.13 -6.53
N GLY A 399 5.50 1.92 -6.98
CA GLY A 399 4.41 2.88 -6.78
C GLY A 399 4.25 3.89 -7.92
N ASN A 400 5.11 3.84 -8.94
CA ASN A 400 5.16 4.84 -10.00
C ASN A 400 3.78 5.04 -10.66
N GLY A 401 3.40 6.28 -10.92
CA GLY A 401 2.08 6.57 -11.45
C GLY A 401 1.87 8.03 -11.79
N LEU A 402 0.62 8.40 -12.02
CA LEU A 402 0.25 9.73 -12.47
C LEU A 402 0.38 10.78 -11.37
N ASP A 403 0.38 12.05 -11.77
CA ASP A 403 0.17 13.17 -10.85
C ASP A 403 -1.29 13.29 -10.40
N GLU A 404 -1.57 14.27 -9.54
CA GLU A 404 -2.92 14.58 -9.01
C GLU A 404 -3.95 14.98 -10.08
N SER A 405 -3.54 15.25 -11.32
CA SER A 405 -4.48 15.52 -12.41
C SER A 405 -5.08 14.23 -13.00
N HIS A 406 -4.48 13.08 -12.69
CA HIS A 406 -4.79 11.77 -13.26
C HIS A 406 -4.61 11.71 -14.79
N LEU A 407 -3.77 12.59 -15.34
CA LEU A 407 -3.48 12.67 -16.78
C LEU A 407 -2.00 12.47 -17.07
N ASN A 408 -1.12 13.22 -16.39
CA ASN A 408 0.31 13.23 -16.69
C ASN A 408 1.04 12.16 -15.88
N LEU A 409 1.98 11.47 -16.53
CA LEU A 409 2.92 10.56 -15.90
C LEU A 409 4.25 11.30 -15.70
N PRO A 410 4.62 11.69 -14.46
CA PRO A 410 5.79 12.55 -14.25
C PRO A 410 7.12 11.85 -14.51
N ALA A 411 7.19 10.54 -14.25
CA ALA A 411 8.40 9.73 -14.34
C ALA A 411 8.22 8.54 -15.29
N PRO A 412 8.05 8.78 -16.61
CA PRO A 412 7.66 7.74 -17.58
C PRO A 412 8.74 6.70 -17.87
N ASP A 413 10.00 7.02 -17.57
CA ASP A 413 11.17 6.16 -17.81
C ASP A 413 11.72 5.56 -16.50
N ALA A 414 11.01 5.77 -15.37
CA ALA A 414 11.43 5.29 -14.07
C ALA A 414 10.97 3.84 -13.84
N PRO A 415 11.74 3.03 -13.10
CA PRO A 415 11.45 1.61 -12.97
C PRO A 415 10.16 1.36 -12.18
N SER A 416 9.42 0.33 -12.59
CA SER A 416 8.19 -0.10 -11.93
C SER A 416 8.43 -1.30 -11.01
N PHE A 417 9.34 -2.18 -11.38
CA PHE A 417 9.64 -3.39 -10.62
C PHE A 417 11.14 -3.55 -10.41
N ILE A 418 11.54 -3.85 -9.18
CA ILE A 418 12.94 -3.95 -8.80
C ILE A 418 13.19 -5.22 -7.99
N CYS A 419 14.39 -5.76 -8.14
CA CYS A 419 14.92 -6.80 -7.27
C CYS A 419 16.13 -6.26 -6.51
N MET A 420 16.16 -6.54 -5.21
CA MET A 420 17.19 -6.06 -4.30
C MET A 420 17.79 -7.21 -3.53
N ASN A 421 19.03 -7.06 -3.08
CA ASN A 421 19.59 -7.91 -2.04
C ASN A 421 18.98 -7.49 -0.69
N LYS A 422 18.19 -8.37 -0.06
CA LYS A 422 17.46 -8.07 1.18
C LYS A 422 18.39 -7.78 2.38
N ASN A 423 19.64 -8.23 2.32
CA ASN A 423 20.58 -8.07 3.43
C ASN A 423 21.32 -6.73 3.38
N THR A 424 21.48 -6.14 2.19
CA THR A 424 22.27 -4.92 1.98
C THR A 424 21.47 -3.72 1.48
N GLY A 425 20.29 -3.94 0.88
CA GLY A 425 19.52 -2.91 0.19
C GLY A 425 20.07 -2.55 -1.20
N GLU A 426 21.04 -3.31 -1.72
CA GLU A 426 21.57 -3.12 -3.07
C GLU A 426 20.53 -3.51 -4.12
N VAL A 427 20.32 -2.66 -5.13
CA VAL A 427 19.45 -2.95 -6.28
C VAL A 427 20.22 -3.80 -7.29
N LEU A 428 19.73 -5.00 -7.55
CA LEU A 428 20.36 -5.98 -8.44
C LEU A 428 19.92 -5.78 -9.89
N TRP A 429 18.63 -5.53 -10.10
CA TRP A 429 18.08 -5.17 -11.39
C TRP A 429 16.79 -4.36 -11.27
N THR A 430 16.44 -3.71 -12.37
CA THR A 430 15.23 -2.90 -12.51
C THR A 430 14.52 -3.21 -13.82
N ASP A 431 13.20 -3.10 -13.84
CA ASP A 431 12.36 -3.16 -15.04
C ASP A 431 11.38 -2.00 -15.04
N ASP A 432 11.20 -1.37 -16.20
CA ASP A 432 10.35 -0.20 -16.37
C ASP A 432 8.94 -0.52 -16.84
N ALA A 433 8.60 -1.77 -17.17
CA ALA A 433 7.26 -2.13 -17.62
C ALA A 433 6.21 -1.72 -16.57
N PRO A 434 5.11 -1.04 -16.95
CA PRO A 434 4.65 -0.82 -18.33
C PRO A 434 5.05 0.53 -18.94
N ALA A 435 6.02 1.23 -18.32
CA ALA A 435 6.55 2.53 -18.70
C ALA A 435 5.44 3.57 -18.91
N LYS A 436 5.30 4.09 -20.13
CA LYS A 436 4.30 5.12 -20.47
C LYS A 436 2.85 4.65 -20.46
N ASN A 437 2.61 3.34 -20.28
CA ASN A 437 1.27 2.76 -20.32
C ASN A 437 0.59 2.64 -18.95
N ILE A 438 1.20 3.16 -17.89
CA ILE A 438 0.55 3.21 -16.57
C ILE A 438 -0.78 3.96 -16.68
N LEU A 439 -1.87 3.28 -16.32
CA LEU A 439 -3.23 3.80 -16.41
C LEU A 439 -3.47 4.88 -15.37
N HIS A 440 -3.06 4.63 -14.12
CA HIS A 440 -3.32 5.50 -12.96
C HIS A 440 -2.20 5.44 -11.91
N GLY A 441 -2.12 4.33 -11.18
CA GLY A 441 -1.09 4.01 -10.23
C GLY A 441 -0.89 2.50 -10.20
N GLN A 442 0.00 2.07 -9.33
CA GLN A 442 0.39 0.67 -9.24
C GLN A 442 0.37 0.27 -7.76
N TRP A 443 -0.43 -0.74 -7.41
CA TRP A 443 -0.69 -1.05 -6.00
C TRP A 443 -0.70 -2.53 -5.65
N SER A 444 -0.67 -3.43 -6.64
CA SER A 444 -0.53 -4.86 -6.38
C SER A 444 0.84 -5.19 -5.80
N SER A 445 0.84 -6.12 -4.85
CA SER A 445 2.07 -6.68 -4.29
C SER A 445 2.64 -7.78 -5.19
N PRO A 446 3.96 -8.03 -5.18
CA PRO A 446 4.56 -9.13 -5.92
C PRO A 446 4.32 -10.49 -5.26
N THR A 447 4.37 -11.53 -6.09
CA THR A 447 4.21 -12.94 -5.71
C THR A 447 5.35 -13.75 -6.31
N VAL A 448 5.86 -14.77 -5.60
CA VAL A 448 6.86 -15.68 -6.15
C VAL A 448 6.35 -17.11 -6.12
N GLY A 449 6.31 -17.76 -7.28
CA GLY A 449 5.98 -19.17 -7.42
C GLY A 449 7.11 -19.95 -8.10
N THR A 450 7.12 -21.27 -7.96
CA THR A 450 8.01 -22.15 -8.74
C THR A 450 7.16 -23.06 -9.62
N PHE A 451 7.33 -22.97 -10.93
CA PHE A 451 6.50 -23.65 -11.92
C PHE A 451 7.38 -24.48 -12.83
N GLU A 452 7.16 -25.81 -12.81
CA GLU A 452 8.00 -26.79 -13.52
C GLU A 452 9.52 -26.61 -13.29
N GLY A 453 9.90 -26.23 -12.07
CA GLY A 453 11.28 -26.00 -11.67
C GLY A 453 11.85 -24.63 -12.04
N VAL A 454 11.03 -23.70 -12.52
CA VAL A 454 11.42 -22.31 -12.80
C VAL A 454 10.83 -21.39 -11.72
N PRO A 455 11.65 -20.70 -10.90
CA PRO A 455 11.16 -19.72 -9.96
C PRO A 455 10.83 -18.43 -10.72
N GLN A 456 9.63 -17.90 -10.48
CA GLN A 456 9.06 -16.76 -11.19
C GLN A 456 8.58 -15.70 -10.21
N ALA A 457 9.03 -14.46 -10.38
CA ALA A 457 8.53 -13.28 -9.69
C ALA A 457 7.44 -12.64 -10.56
N LEU A 458 6.22 -12.64 -10.03
CA LEU A 458 5.03 -12.12 -10.66
C LEU A 458 4.82 -10.67 -10.26
N PHE A 459 4.65 -9.80 -11.25
CA PHE A 459 4.46 -8.37 -11.09
C PHE A 459 3.21 -7.92 -11.85
N ALA A 460 2.24 -7.37 -11.12
CA ALA A 460 1.02 -6.82 -11.68
C ALA A 460 1.24 -5.35 -12.06
N GLY A 461 1.36 -5.09 -13.36
CA GLY A 461 1.62 -3.76 -13.91
C GLY A 461 0.42 -2.83 -13.84
N GLY A 462 0.71 -1.52 -13.80
CA GLY A 462 -0.29 -0.45 -13.76
C GLY A 462 -1.04 -0.26 -15.07
N ASP A 463 -0.79 -1.08 -16.08
CA ASP A 463 -1.44 -1.13 -17.38
C ASP A 463 -2.51 -2.23 -17.48
N GLY A 464 -2.69 -3.01 -16.41
CA GLY A 464 -3.60 -4.15 -16.40
C GLY A 464 -2.98 -5.46 -16.89
N ILE A 465 -1.65 -5.52 -17.04
CA ILE A 465 -0.91 -6.70 -17.49
C ILE A 465 -0.18 -7.34 -16.31
N LEU A 466 -0.30 -8.66 -16.18
CA LEU A 466 0.52 -9.46 -15.28
C LEU A 466 1.81 -9.90 -16.00
N TYR A 467 2.95 -9.53 -15.44
CA TYR A 467 4.28 -9.86 -15.92
C TYR A 467 4.90 -10.96 -15.06
N SER A 468 5.69 -11.83 -15.67
CA SER A 468 6.48 -12.84 -14.96
C SER A 468 7.94 -12.74 -15.35
N PHE A 469 8.79 -12.56 -14.36
CA PHE A 469 10.24 -12.53 -14.49
C PHE A 469 10.85 -13.76 -13.84
N ARG A 470 12.01 -14.23 -14.31
CA ARG A 470 12.78 -15.21 -13.55
C ARG A 470 13.17 -14.60 -12.21
N ALA A 471 12.94 -15.33 -11.12
CA ALA A 471 13.28 -14.88 -9.77
C ALA A 471 14.76 -15.19 -9.46
N ASP A 472 15.66 -14.40 -10.05
CA ASP A 472 17.11 -14.45 -9.83
C ASP A 472 17.74 -13.04 -9.76
N GLU A 473 19.07 -12.98 -9.69
CA GLU A 473 19.83 -11.72 -9.69
C GLU A 473 19.86 -11.01 -11.05
N GLY A 474 19.17 -11.54 -12.07
CA GLY A 474 19.21 -11.02 -13.42
C GLY A 474 20.60 -11.09 -14.05
N LYS A 475 20.80 -10.29 -15.10
CA LYS A 475 22.09 -10.17 -15.77
C LYS A 475 22.31 -8.72 -16.20
N ASP A 476 23.48 -8.17 -15.87
CA ASP A 476 23.89 -6.81 -16.24
C ASP A 476 22.84 -5.75 -15.83
N GLY A 477 22.20 -5.91 -14.66
CA GLY A 477 21.17 -5.01 -14.15
C GLY A 477 19.77 -5.21 -14.72
N ASN A 478 19.54 -6.26 -15.51
CA ASN A 478 18.26 -6.53 -16.18
C ASN A 478 17.67 -7.89 -15.79
N PRO A 479 16.36 -8.00 -15.56
CA PRO A 479 15.70 -9.28 -15.36
C PRO A 479 15.46 -10.04 -16.68
N GLU A 480 15.11 -11.32 -16.56
CA GLU A 480 14.59 -12.11 -17.67
C GLU A 480 13.07 -12.16 -17.63
N LEU A 481 12.39 -11.45 -18.54
CA LEU A 481 10.95 -11.58 -18.75
C LEU A 481 10.63 -12.95 -19.36
N LEU A 482 9.80 -13.73 -18.68
CA LEU A 482 9.38 -15.06 -19.11
C LEU A 482 8.09 -15.00 -19.92
N TRP A 483 7.08 -14.31 -19.39
CA TRP A 483 5.80 -14.12 -20.06
C TRP A 483 5.06 -12.88 -19.56
N LYS A 484 4.05 -12.45 -20.34
CA LYS A 484 3.08 -11.42 -19.96
C LYS A 484 1.66 -11.84 -20.31
N PHE A 485 0.69 -11.39 -19.53
CA PHE A 485 -0.73 -11.71 -19.68
C PHE A 485 -1.56 -10.44 -19.47
N ASP A 486 -2.21 -9.94 -20.52
CA ASP A 486 -3.15 -8.81 -20.40
C ASP A 486 -4.48 -9.30 -19.83
N CYS A 487 -4.80 -8.83 -18.63
CA CYS A 487 -6.00 -9.23 -17.90
C CYS A 487 -7.25 -8.46 -18.37
N ASN A 488 -7.11 -7.58 -19.36
CA ASN A 488 -8.21 -6.81 -19.94
C ASN A 488 -8.54 -7.27 -21.37
N PRO A 489 -9.83 -7.36 -21.75
CA PRO A 489 -10.26 -7.46 -23.13
C PRO A 489 -9.64 -6.36 -23.99
N LYS A 490 -9.34 -6.61 -25.27
CA LYS A 490 -8.56 -5.63 -26.06
C LYS A 490 -9.39 -4.41 -26.46
N THR A 491 -10.71 -4.56 -26.48
CA THR A 491 -11.69 -3.50 -26.72
C THR A 491 -12.06 -2.71 -25.47
N SER A 492 -11.61 -3.15 -24.28
CA SER A 492 -11.82 -2.41 -23.03
C SER A 492 -11.21 -1.02 -23.10
N LYS A 493 -11.85 -0.06 -22.42
CA LYS A 493 -11.44 1.34 -22.44
C LYS A 493 -11.22 1.89 -21.05
N TRP A 494 -10.08 2.54 -20.86
CA TRP A 494 -9.80 3.29 -19.65
C TRP A 494 -10.63 4.56 -19.62
N VAL A 495 -11.52 4.64 -18.64
CA VAL A 495 -12.29 5.82 -18.27
C VAL A 495 -12.23 5.90 -16.75
N LEU A 496 -11.92 7.09 -16.21
CA LEU A 496 -11.94 7.31 -14.77
C LEU A 496 -13.38 7.29 -14.27
N GLY A 497 -13.62 6.65 -13.12
CA GLY A 497 -14.95 6.42 -12.58
C GLY A 497 -15.52 5.05 -12.96
N GLY A 498 -16.80 4.84 -12.70
CA GLY A 498 -17.43 3.52 -12.85
C GLY A 498 -17.77 3.10 -14.30
N GLU A 499 -17.68 4.01 -15.27
CA GLU A 499 -18.00 3.70 -16.67
C GLU A 499 -16.85 3.01 -17.44
N GLY A 500 -15.65 2.93 -16.86
CA GLY A 500 -14.48 2.32 -17.48
C GLY A 500 -14.50 0.80 -17.40
N THR A 501 -14.27 0.13 -18.54
CA THR A 501 -14.20 -1.34 -18.65
C THR A 501 -12.76 -1.87 -18.66
N ARG A 502 -11.76 -0.99 -18.74
CA ARG A 502 -10.36 -1.33 -18.57
C ARG A 502 -9.93 -1.05 -17.13
N ASN A 503 -9.23 -2.00 -16.53
CA ASN A 503 -8.84 -1.99 -15.13
C ASN A 503 -7.32 -2.08 -14.93
N ASN A 504 -6.89 -1.63 -13.75
CA ASN A 504 -5.57 -1.90 -13.20
C ASN A 504 -5.56 -3.31 -12.56
N LEU A 505 -4.42 -3.66 -11.96
CA LEU A 505 -4.28 -4.81 -11.08
C LEU A 505 -3.94 -4.29 -9.67
N ILE A 506 -4.88 -4.47 -8.73
CA ILE A 506 -4.70 -4.09 -7.32
C ILE A 506 -4.64 -5.33 -6.43
N ALA A 507 -5.51 -6.32 -6.70
CA ALA A 507 -5.41 -7.63 -6.09
C ALA A 507 -4.04 -8.27 -6.35
N THR A 508 -3.50 -8.92 -5.32
CA THR A 508 -2.21 -9.63 -5.41
C THR A 508 -2.39 -10.99 -6.10
N PRO A 509 -1.51 -11.40 -7.05
CA PRO A 509 -1.58 -12.72 -7.69
C PRO A 509 -1.42 -13.85 -6.67
N VAL A 510 -2.21 -14.91 -6.79
CA VAL A 510 -2.16 -16.08 -5.90
C VAL A 510 -1.64 -17.28 -6.67
N VAL A 511 -0.72 -18.03 -6.05
CA VAL A 511 -0.25 -19.31 -6.58
C VAL A 511 -0.98 -20.44 -5.87
N TYR A 512 -1.61 -21.31 -6.65
CA TYR A 512 -2.25 -22.52 -6.13
C TYR A 512 -2.12 -23.66 -7.15
N ASP A 513 -1.57 -24.78 -6.68
CA ASP A 513 -1.39 -26.02 -7.45
C ASP A 513 -0.84 -25.80 -8.88
N GLY A 514 0.27 -25.05 -8.96
CA GLY A 514 0.99 -24.77 -10.20
C GLY A 514 0.32 -23.76 -11.14
N LEU A 515 -0.80 -23.15 -10.73
CA LEU A 515 -1.54 -22.13 -11.48
C LEU A 515 -1.46 -20.77 -10.78
N VAL A 516 -1.77 -19.71 -11.53
CA VAL A 516 -1.82 -18.33 -11.04
C VAL A 516 -3.22 -17.77 -11.16
N TYR A 517 -3.70 -17.10 -10.09
CA TYR A 517 -5.03 -16.51 -10.00
C TYR A 517 -4.94 -15.02 -9.74
N ILE A 518 -5.72 -14.21 -10.44
CA ILE A 518 -5.73 -12.77 -10.25
C ILE A 518 -7.07 -12.15 -10.66
N ALA A 519 -7.57 -11.24 -9.81
CA ALA A 519 -8.72 -10.39 -10.13
C ALA A 519 -8.26 -8.99 -10.58
N VAL A 520 -9.07 -8.32 -11.39
CA VAL A 520 -8.78 -6.95 -11.86
C VAL A 520 -9.67 -5.93 -11.15
N GLY A 521 -9.19 -4.69 -11.03
CA GLY A 521 -9.95 -3.63 -10.40
C GLY A 521 -9.35 -2.24 -10.64
N GLN A 522 -9.98 -1.22 -10.06
CA GLN A 522 -9.51 0.16 -10.11
C GLN A 522 -9.39 0.72 -8.69
N ASP A 523 -8.71 1.87 -8.57
CA ASP A 523 -8.70 2.64 -7.33
C ASP A 523 -10.14 2.78 -6.79
N PRO A 524 -10.41 2.38 -5.54
CA PRO A 524 -11.76 2.35 -4.97
C PRO A 524 -12.45 3.71 -4.97
N GLU A 525 -11.72 4.83 -5.04
CA GLU A 525 -12.35 6.16 -5.19
C GLU A 525 -13.05 6.36 -6.54
N HIS A 526 -12.77 5.51 -7.54
CA HIS A 526 -13.44 5.53 -8.84
C HIS A 526 -14.67 4.62 -8.91
N GLY A 527 -15.06 4.04 -7.77
CA GLY A 527 -16.28 3.26 -7.62
C GLY A 527 -16.27 1.92 -8.34
N GLU A 528 -17.45 1.32 -8.35
CA GLU A 528 -17.73 0.00 -8.92
C GLU A 528 -17.65 0.00 -10.45
N GLY A 529 -17.61 -1.19 -11.05
CA GLY A 529 -17.57 -1.35 -12.50
C GLY A 529 -17.22 -2.77 -12.91
N GLU A 530 -17.14 -3.02 -14.21
CA GLU A 530 -16.79 -4.35 -14.77
C GLU A 530 -15.45 -4.86 -14.24
N GLY A 531 -15.39 -6.14 -13.87
CA GLY A 531 -14.17 -6.82 -13.47
C GLY A 531 -14.05 -8.22 -14.05
N HIS A 532 -12.95 -8.87 -13.70
CA HIS A 532 -12.54 -10.16 -14.25
C HIS A 532 -11.72 -10.92 -13.21
N LEU A 533 -11.90 -12.23 -13.18
CA LEU A 533 -11.05 -13.18 -12.46
C LEU A 533 -10.46 -14.17 -13.44
N TRP A 534 -9.14 -14.35 -13.37
CA TRP A 534 -8.38 -15.20 -14.28
C TRP A 534 -7.72 -16.36 -13.54
N CYS A 535 -7.72 -17.53 -14.16
CA CYS A 535 -6.81 -18.63 -13.86
C CYS A 535 -5.86 -18.85 -15.04
N ILE A 536 -4.56 -18.81 -14.76
CA ILE A 536 -3.49 -18.69 -15.76
C ILE A 536 -2.50 -19.85 -15.59
N ASN A 537 -2.06 -20.43 -16.71
CA ASN A 537 -0.95 -21.37 -16.80
C ASN A 537 0.40 -20.62 -16.93
N PRO A 538 1.24 -20.61 -15.88
CA PRO A 538 2.48 -19.83 -15.83
C PRO A 538 3.68 -20.55 -16.47
N ASN A 539 3.50 -21.73 -17.05
CA ASN A 539 4.59 -22.50 -17.67
C ASN A 539 4.89 -22.05 -19.12
N MET A 540 4.04 -21.18 -19.67
CA MET A 540 4.18 -20.67 -21.04
C MET A 540 5.25 -19.57 -21.13
N ARG A 541 5.57 -19.09 -22.34
CA ARG A 541 6.56 -18.04 -22.59
C ARG A 541 6.06 -17.02 -23.60
N GLY A 542 6.55 -15.78 -23.51
CA GLY A 542 6.17 -14.68 -24.39
C GLY A 542 4.82 -14.05 -24.03
N ASP A 543 4.08 -13.56 -25.04
CA ASP A 543 2.73 -13.04 -24.82
C ASP A 543 1.74 -14.21 -24.72
N ILE A 544 1.21 -14.41 -23.52
CA ILE A 544 0.29 -15.51 -23.19
C ILE A 544 -1.14 -15.00 -22.94
N SER A 545 -1.42 -13.75 -23.32
CA SER A 545 -2.74 -13.12 -23.18
C SER A 545 -3.83 -13.94 -23.90
N PRO A 546 -5.12 -13.81 -23.53
CA PRO A 546 -6.24 -14.47 -24.22
C PRO A 546 -6.32 -14.11 -25.70
N MET A 547 -6.19 -12.82 -25.98
CA MET A 547 -6.31 -12.23 -27.31
C MET A 547 -5.05 -11.45 -27.67
N LEU A 548 -4.79 -11.30 -28.97
CA LEU A 548 -3.78 -10.42 -29.54
C LEU A 548 -4.45 -9.25 -30.25
N ALA A 549 -3.89 -8.05 -30.08
CA ALA A 549 -4.33 -6.85 -30.77
C ALA A 549 -3.66 -6.77 -32.15
N MET A 550 -4.46 -6.61 -33.21
CA MET A 550 -4.00 -6.66 -34.60
C MET A 550 -4.66 -5.59 -35.46
N LYS A 551 -3.99 -5.17 -36.53
CA LYS A 551 -4.58 -4.39 -37.62
C LYS A 551 -4.78 -5.27 -38.85
N LEU A 552 -5.93 -5.15 -39.51
CA LEU A 552 -6.14 -5.74 -40.83
C LEU A 552 -5.53 -4.83 -41.90
N GLY A 553 -4.58 -5.38 -42.67
CA GLY A 553 -4.13 -4.75 -43.90
C GLY A 553 -5.14 -4.94 -45.04
N ASP A 554 -5.05 -4.09 -46.06
CA ASP A 554 -5.90 -4.16 -47.26
C ASP A 554 -5.76 -5.50 -48.03
N ASP A 555 -4.65 -6.22 -47.82
CA ASP A 555 -4.38 -7.55 -48.36
C ASP A 555 -4.86 -8.70 -47.45
N GLY A 556 -5.58 -8.37 -46.37
CA GLY A 556 -6.08 -9.31 -45.36
C GLY A 556 -5.02 -9.80 -44.38
N LYS A 557 -3.77 -9.33 -44.46
CA LYS A 557 -2.73 -9.70 -43.48
C LYS A 557 -3.00 -9.02 -42.14
N ARG A 558 -2.67 -9.74 -41.06
CA ARG A 558 -2.78 -9.27 -39.68
C ARG A 558 -1.43 -8.78 -39.21
N ILE A 559 -1.37 -7.55 -38.74
CA ILE A 559 -0.15 -6.90 -38.27
C ILE A 559 -0.32 -6.62 -36.77
N PRO A 560 0.56 -7.11 -35.89
CA PRO A 560 0.51 -6.79 -34.46
C PRO A 560 0.56 -5.28 -34.24
N ILE A 561 -0.32 -4.78 -33.38
CA ILE A 561 -0.29 -3.37 -32.95
C ILE A 561 0.40 -3.24 -31.59
N PRO A 562 1.17 -2.16 -31.36
CA PRO A 562 1.76 -1.88 -30.06
C PRO A 562 0.69 -1.75 -28.97
N HIS A 563 1.05 -2.10 -27.74
CA HIS A 563 0.20 -1.86 -26.60
C HIS A 563 -0.04 -0.35 -26.42
N ARG A 564 -1.28 0.01 -26.04
CA ARG A 564 -1.72 1.39 -25.83
C ARG A 564 -2.38 1.49 -24.46
N ARG A 565 -2.02 2.55 -23.74
CA ARG A 565 -2.56 2.91 -22.43
C ARG A 565 -4.09 2.91 -22.38
N ILE A 566 -4.76 3.69 -23.22
CA ILE A 566 -6.21 3.95 -23.06
C ILE A 566 -7.09 2.80 -23.55
N GLN A 567 -6.78 2.26 -24.72
CA GLN A 567 -7.55 1.20 -25.35
C GLN A 567 -6.64 0.46 -26.34
N ALA A 568 -6.61 -0.88 -26.28
CA ALA A 568 -5.68 -1.66 -27.09
C ALA A 568 -6.15 -1.80 -28.54
N VAL A 569 -7.46 -1.97 -28.78
CA VAL A 569 -8.09 -2.14 -30.10
C VAL A 569 -9.23 -1.14 -30.28
N GLU A 570 -9.16 -0.34 -31.34
CA GLU A 570 -10.18 0.60 -31.78
C GLU A 570 -10.75 0.13 -33.13
N LEU A 571 -11.94 -0.49 -33.11
CA LEU A 571 -12.54 -1.13 -34.28
C LEU A 571 -12.72 -0.16 -35.48
N GLU A 572 -12.98 1.11 -35.19
CA GLU A 572 -13.12 2.17 -36.21
C GLU A 572 -11.85 2.39 -37.03
N ASN A 573 -10.68 2.01 -36.50
CA ASN A 573 -9.38 2.13 -37.16
C ASN A 573 -8.98 0.88 -37.97
N GLY A 574 -9.91 -0.06 -38.18
CA GLY A 574 -9.67 -1.33 -38.89
C GLY A 574 -8.84 -2.32 -38.06
N GLU A 575 -8.89 -2.17 -36.74
CA GLU A 575 -8.19 -3.02 -35.79
C GLU A 575 -9.14 -4.08 -35.24
N VAL A 576 -8.57 -5.21 -34.82
CA VAL A 576 -9.31 -6.35 -34.32
C VAL A 576 -8.53 -7.04 -33.21
N GLU A 577 -9.25 -7.71 -32.33
CA GLU A 577 -8.68 -8.72 -31.46
C GLU A 577 -8.77 -10.10 -32.12
N ILE A 578 -7.76 -10.93 -31.94
CA ILE A 578 -7.76 -12.31 -32.42
C ILE A 578 -7.34 -13.24 -31.30
N GLU A 579 -7.85 -14.48 -31.31
CA GLU A 579 -7.42 -15.51 -30.38
C GLU A 579 -5.89 -15.70 -30.44
N ASN A 580 -5.28 -15.75 -29.25
CA ASN A 580 -3.87 -16.04 -29.13
C ASN A 580 -3.64 -17.57 -29.11
N PRO A 581 -2.99 -18.17 -30.12
CA PRO A 581 -2.69 -19.60 -30.09
C PRO A 581 -1.68 -19.98 -28.98
N ASN A 582 -1.01 -19.00 -28.38
CA ASN A 582 -0.13 -19.15 -27.22
C ASN A 582 -0.81 -18.70 -25.91
N SER A 583 -2.14 -18.65 -25.87
CA SER A 583 -2.86 -18.24 -24.67
C SER A 583 -2.58 -19.17 -23.48
N GLY A 584 -2.30 -18.57 -22.33
CA GLY A 584 -2.16 -19.26 -21.04
C GLY A 584 -3.43 -19.30 -20.21
N VAL A 585 -4.59 -18.96 -20.78
CA VAL A 585 -5.88 -19.05 -20.07
C VAL A 585 -6.19 -20.51 -19.74
N VAL A 586 -6.42 -20.78 -18.46
CA VAL A 586 -7.07 -22.02 -18.01
C VAL A 586 -8.58 -21.81 -18.01
N TRP A 587 -9.04 -20.75 -17.34
CA TRP A 587 -10.42 -20.27 -17.40
C TRP A 587 -10.48 -18.77 -17.08
N HIS A 588 -11.62 -18.15 -17.42
CA HIS A 588 -11.93 -16.74 -17.19
C HIS A 588 -13.34 -16.60 -16.64
N TYR A 589 -13.50 -15.81 -15.58
CA TYR A 589 -14.80 -15.42 -15.04
C TYR A 589 -14.97 -13.91 -15.16
N GLY A 590 -16.04 -13.49 -15.83
CA GLY A 590 -16.45 -12.08 -15.98
C GLY A 590 -17.96 -11.96 -15.90
N MET A 591 -18.67 -12.90 -16.51
CA MET A 591 -20.11 -13.10 -16.33
C MET A 591 -20.44 -14.57 -16.63
N LEU A 592 -21.44 -15.12 -15.95
CA LEU A 592 -21.94 -16.46 -16.21
C LEU A 592 -23.42 -16.56 -15.82
N ASP A 593 -24.31 -16.79 -16.79
CA ASP A 593 -25.71 -17.15 -16.56
C ASP A 593 -25.76 -18.50 -15.80
N THR A 594 -25.90 -18.41 -14.48
CA THR A 594 -25.90 -19.56 -13.56
C THR A 594 -27.29 -20.15 -13.39
N ASN A 595 -28.33 -19.34 -13.58
CA ASN A 595 -29.73 -19.73 -13.39
C ASN A 595 -30.37 -20.30 -14.68
N GLY A 596 -29.76 -20.05 -15.85
CA GLY A 596 -30.13 -20.53 -17.18
C GLY A 596 -31.29 -19.76 -17.84
N ASP A 597 -31.58 -18.54 -17.42
CA ASP A 597 -32.71 -17.74 -17.91
C ASP A 597 -32.39 -16.85 -19.12
N GLN A 598 -31.12 -16.82 -19.54
CA GLN A 598 -30.56 -16.03 -20.65
C GLN A 598 -30.47 -14.52 -20.38
N GLU A 599 -30.71 -14.09 -19.16
CA GLU A 599 -30.35 -12.76 -18.66
C GLU A 599 -29.07 -12.90 -17.79
N ILE A 600 -28.41 -11.78 -17.51
CA ILE A 600 -27.26 -11.76 -16.59
C ILE A 600 -27.67 -10.84 -15.45
N ASP A 601 -27.81 -11.43 -14.28
CA ASP A 601 -28.07 -10.69 -13.05
C ASP A 601 -26.78 -10.07 -12.49
N PHE A 602 -26.93 -9.10 -11.59
CA PHE A 602 -25.79 -8.45 -10.94
C PHE A 602 -24.88 -9.47 -10.23
N GLU A 603 -25.47 -10.45 -9.54
CA GLU A 603 -24.78 -11.52 -8.81
C GLU A 603 -24.09 -12.56 -9.73
N GLU A 604 -24.37 -12.51 -11.04
CA GLU A 604 -23.80 -13.36 -12.07
C GLU A 604 -22.64 -12.70 -12.83
N GLU A 605 -22.34 -11.44 -12.50
CA GLU A 605 -21.18 -10.70 -12.98
C GLU A 605 -20.05 -10.72 -11.94
N MET A 606 -18.81 -10.68 -12.43
CA MET A 606 -17.66 -10.32 -11.60
C MET A 606 -17.41 -8.83 -11.79
N HIS A 607 -17.53 -8.03 -10.73
CA HIS A 607 -17.16 -6.64 -10.78
C HIS A 607 -15.71 -6.45 -10.33
N ARG A 608 -15.27 -5.19 -10.29
CA ARG A 608 -13.91 -4.83 -9.87
C ARG A 608 -13.58 -5.47 -8.53
N SER A 609 -12.37 -5.97 -8.38
CA SER A 609 -11.87 -6.43 -7.08
C SER A 609 -10.51 -5.83 -6.79
N ILE A 610 -10.35 -5.41 -5.55
CA ILE A 610 -9.05 -5.07 -4.95
C ILE A 610 -8.60 -6.14 -3.94
N GLY A 611 -9.48 -7.10 -3.62
CA GLY A 611 -9.23 -8.23 -2.74
C GLY A 611 -8.49 -9.37 -3.46
N THR A 612 -7.61 -10.03 -2.73
CA THR A 612 -6.91 -11.23 -3.19
C THR A 612 -7.76 -12.47 -2.91
N CYS A 613 -7.81 -13.44 -3.84
CA CYS A 613 -8.55 -14.68 -3.60
C CYS A 613 -7.87 -15.60 -2.56
N ALA A 614 -8.62 -16.51 -1.95
CA ALA A 614 -8.09 -17.59 -1.12
C ALA A 614 -8.59 -18.94 -1.67
N ILE A 615 -7.70 -19.93 -1.74
CA ILE A 615 -7.97 -21.20 -2.43
C ILE A 615 -7.53 -22.37 -1.58
N LYS A 616 -8.45 -23.29 -1.28
CA LYS A 616 -8.16 -24.51 -0.54
C LYS A 616 -9.01 -25.65 -1.10
N ASP A 617 -8.43 -26.85 -1.17
CA ASP A 617 -9.14 -28.06 -1.63
C ASP A 617 -9.95 -27.86 -2.93
N ASP A 618 -9.33 -27.15 -3.90
CA ASP A 618 -9.90 -26.72 -5.18
C ASP A 618 -11.13 -25.79 -5.10
N ILE A 619 -11.41 -25.21 -3.93
CA ILE A 619 -12.48 -24.23 -3.70
C ILE A 619 -11.85 -22.86 -3.52
N LEU A 620 -12.24 -21.91 -4.37
CA LEU A 620 -11.79 -20.53 -4.39
C LEU A 620 -12.88 -19.62 -3.81
N TYR A 621 -12.47 -18.69 -2.95
CA TYR A 621 -13.28 -17.55 -2.53
C TYR A 621 -12.60 -16.25 -2.96
N VAL A 622 -13.38 -15.29 -3.46
CA VAL A 622 -12.92 -13.93 -3.78
C VAL A 622 -13.99 -12.92 -3.39
N ALA A 623 -13.56 -11.79 -2.83
CA ALA A 623 -14.42 -10.65 -2.57
C ALA A 623 -14.40 -9.69 -3.77
N ASP A 624 -15.57 -9.28 -4.18
CA ASP A 624 -15.84 -8.22 -5.14
C ASP A 624 -15.96 -6.88 -4.39
N PHE A 625 -15.43 -5.80 -4.96
CA PHE A 625 -15.55 -4.46 -4.41
C PHE A 625 -17.01 -4.01 -4.22
N SER A 626 -17.92 -4.46 -5.09
CA SER A 626 -19.36 -4.18 -5.01
C SER A 626 -20.07 -4.86 -3.82
N GLY A 627 -19.35 -5.67 -3.02
CA GLY A 627 -19.89 -6.32 -1.82
C GLY A 627 -20.30 -7.78 -2.04
N LEU A 628 -20.08 -8.32 -3.24
CA LEU A 628 -20.32 -9.73 -3.52
C LEU A 628 -19.14 -10.60 -3.06
N VAL A 629 -19.45 -11.83 -2.67
CA VAL A 629 -18.48 -12.91 -2.44
C VAL A 629 -18.79 -14.02 -3.42
N HIS A 630 -17.81 -14.37 -4.25
CA HIS A 630 -17.94 -15.47 -5.19
C HIS A 630 -17.18 -16.69 -4.70
N CYS A 631 -17.85 -17.85 -4.74
CA CYS A 631 -17.25 -19.16 -4.53
C CYS A 631 -17.17 -19.91 -5.85
N LEU A 632 -15.97 -20.34 -6.26
CA LEU A 632 -15.72 -21.00 -7.53
C LEU A 632 -14.89 -22.28 -7.36
N ASP A 633 -14.97 -23.18 -8.35
CA ASP A 633 -14.00 -24.25 -8.53
C ASP A 633 -12.69 -23.66 -9.07
N ALA A 634 -11.58 -23.94 -8.40
CA ALA A 634 -10.27 -23.41 -8.77
C ALA A 634 -9.75 -23.96 -10.11
N LYS A 635 -10.22 -25.12 -10.56
CA LYS A 635 -9.77 -25.79 -11.79
C LYS A 635 -10.70 -25.53 -12.98
N GLY A 636 -11.97 -25.26 -12.71
CA GLY A 636 -12.99 -25.07 -13.74
C GLY A 636 -13.28 -26.35 -14.52
N THR A 637 -13.86 -26.22 -15.71
CA THR A 637 -14.15 -27.35 -16.59
C THR A 637 -12.95 -27.73 -17.45
N LYS A 638 -12.98 -28.94 -18.04
CA LYS A 638 -11.95 -29.39 -18.99
C LYS A 638 -11.91 -28.57 -20.28
N GLU A 639 -13.01 -27.90 -20.60
CA GLU A 639 -13.17 -26.99 -21.74
C GLU A 639 -12.70 -25.56 -21.44
N GLY A 640 -12.18 -25.32 -20.22
CA GLY A 640 -11.63 -24.03 -19.82
C GLY A 640 -12.68 -22.99 -19.42
N LYS A 641 -13.81 -23.45 -18.87
CA LYS A 641 -14.86 -22.57 -18.33
C LYS A 641 -14.80 -22.51 -16.80
N PRO A 642 -15.15 -21.37 -16.19
CA PRO A 642 -15.30 -21.31 -14.74
C PRO A 642 -16.49 -22.16 -14.29
N ILE A 643 -16.46 -22.62 -13.04
CA ILE A 643 -17.61 -23.22 -12.36
C ILE A 643 -17.86 -22.37 -11.13
N VAL A 644 -18.96 -21.60 -11.14
CA VAL A 644 -19.41 -20.84 -9.99
C VAL A 644 -20.25 -21.77 -9.11
N HIS A 645 -19.91 -21.85 -7.83
CA HIS A 645 -20.66 -22.60 -6.83
C HIS A 645 -21.79 -21.76 -6.25
N PHE A 646 -21.49 -20.53 -5.86
CA PHE A 646 -22.46 -19.53 -5.43
C PHE A 646 -21.87 -18.12 -5.44
N THR A 647 -22.76 -17.13 -5.39
CA THR A 647 -22.47 -15.73 -5.08
C THR A 647 -23.29 -15.33 -3.85
N TYR A 648 -22.71 -14.58 -2.92
CA TYR A 648 -23.39 -14.03 -1.75
C TYR A 648 -23.21 -12.50 -1.71
N ASP A 649 -24.26 -11.76 -1.39
CA ASP A 649 -24.21 -10.30 -1.26
C ASP A 649 -24.06 -9.90 0.22
N MET A 650 -22.93 -9.30 0.58
CA MET A 650 -22.67 -8.79 1.93
C MET A 650 -23.36 -7.44 2.19
N LEU A 651 -24.02 -6.85 1.17
CA LEU A 651 -24.75 -5.57 1.23
C LEU A 651 -23.88 -4.34 1.53
N ALA A 652 -22.55 -4.51 1.54
CA ALA A 652 -21.56 -3.47 1.77
C ALA A 652 -20.28 -3.74 0.97
N GLN A 653 -19.60 -2.67 0.53
CA GLN A 653 -18.38 -2.78 -0.26
C GLN A 653 -17.27 -3.52 0.49
N SER A 654 -16.47 -4.29 -0.25
CA SER A 654 -15.39 -5.09 0.34
C SER A 654 -14.02 -4.75 -0.26
N TRP A 655 -13.08 -4.50 0.64
CA TRP A 655 -11.68 -4.18 0.30
C TRP A 655 -10.74 -5.32 0.69
N GLY A 656 -11.11 -6.04 1.76
CA GLY A 656 -10.36 -7.13 2.33
C GLY A 656 -10.41 -8.39 1.47
N SER A 657 -9.51 -9.32 1.76
CA SER A 657 -9.46 -10.63 1.12
C SER A 657 -10.05 -11.70 2.04
N PRO A 658 -10.53 -12.83 1.51
CA PRO A 658 -10.96 -13.94 2.35
C PRO A 658 -9.83 -14.57 3.17
N LEU A 659 -10.18 -15.06 4.35
CA LEU A 659 -9.35 -15.96 5.15
C LEU A 659 -10.02 -17.33 5.18
N ILE A 660 -9.34 -18.39 4.72
CA ILE A 660 -9.83 -19.77 4.88
C ILE A 660 -9.03 -20.45 5.98
N ALA A 661 -9.64 -20.65 7.14
CA ALA A 661 -8.97 -21.19 8.32
C ALA A 661 -9.92 -22.03 9.17
N ASP A 662 -9.39 -23.07 9.81
CA ASP A 662 -10.14 -23.93 10.74
C ASP A 662 -11.52 -24.43 10.23
N GLY A 663 -11.63 -24.70 8.92
CA GLY A 663 -12.89 -25.17 8.31
C GLY A 663 -13.93 -24.09 8.05
N HIS A 664 -13.53 -22.81 8.07
CA HIS A 664 -14.41 -21.66 7.86
C HIS A 664 -13.77 -20.64 6.92
N VAL A 665 -14.60 -19.72 6.43
CA VAL A 665 -14.17 -18.57 5.63
C VAL A 665 -14.60 -17.29 6.35
N PHE A 666 -13.69 -16.32 6.48
CA PHE A 666 -13.94 -15.03 7.11
C PHE A 666 -13.68 -13.90 6.12
N ILE A 667 -14.63 -12.98 5.98
CA ILE A 667 -14.56 -11.86 5.04
C ILE A 667 -15.13 -10.63 5.73
N GLY A 668 -14.38 -9.53 5.71
CA GLY A 668 -14.81 -8.24 6.27
C GLY A 668 -15.31 -7.27 5.19
N ASP A 669 -16.15 -6.32 5.60
CA ASP A 669 -16.68 -5.27 4.73
C ASP A 669 -16.53 -3.85 5.32
N GLU A 670 -16.98 -2.86 4.54
CA GLU A 670 -16.92 -1.44 4.90
C GLU A 670 -17.85 -1.05 6.06
N ASP A 671 -18.98 -1.73 6.26
CA ASP A 671 -19.88 -1.48 7.41
C ASP A 671 -19.31 -2.06 8.72
N GLY A 672 -18.26 -2.86 8.60
CA GLY A 672 -17.51 -3.44 9.69
C GLY A 672 -18.02 -4.81 10.09
N ASP A 673 -18.87 -5.43 9.28
CA ASP A 673 -19.31 -6.79 9.49
C ASP A 673 -18.23 -7.78 9.00
N VAL A 674 -18.19 -8.93 9.67
CA VAL A 674 -17.34 -10.05 9.30
C VAL A 674 -18.24 -11.23 9.06
N ALA A 675 -18.48 -11.54 7.79
CA ALA A 675 -19.23 -12.70 7.36
C ALA A 675 -18.40 -13.97 7.58
N ILE A 676 -18.99 -14.97 8.23
CA ILE A 676 -18.37 -16.25 8.54
C ILE A 676 -19.13 -17.35 7.83
N PHE A 677 -18.47 -18.10 6.96
CA PHE A 677 -19.06 -19.27 6.30
C PHE A 677 -18.45 -20.55 6.85
N GLU A 678 -19.23 -21.64 6.89
CA GLU A 678 -18.62 -22.97 6.89
C GLU A 678 -17.89 -23.16 5.56
N PHE A 679 -16.65 -23.65 5.58
CA PHE A 679 -15.88 -23.82 4.35
C PHE A 679 -16.48 -24.92 3.47
N GLY A 680 -16.80 -24.59 2.22
CA GLY A 680 -17.27 -25.57 1.25
C GLY A 680 -18.16 -24.96 0.17
N LYS A 681 -18.18 -25.63 -0.98
CA LYS A 681 -18.93 -25.20 -2.17
C LYS A 681 -20.45 -25.14 -2.00
N ASP A 682 -20.99 -25.85 -1.00
CA ASP A 682 -22.43 -25.97 -0.77
C ASP A 682 -22.92 -25.04 0.35
N ASN A 683 -22.01 -24.28 0.98
CA ASN A 683 -22.30 -23.41 2.14
C ASN A 683 -22.52 -21.97 1.68
N VAL A 684 -23.68 -21.74 1.06
CA VAL A 684 -24.00 -20.50 0.33
C VAL A 684 -24.35 -19.30 1.23
N GLU A 685 -24.71 -19.55 2.49
CA GLU A 685 -25.05 -18.52 3.47
C GLU A 685 -24.01 -18.50 4.59
N PRO A 686 -23.69 -17.32 5.16
CA PRO A 686 -22.87 -17.25 6.35
C PRO A 686 -23.59 -17.88 7.55
N ILE A 687 -22.82 -18.52 8.42
CA ILE A 687 -23.29 -19.03 9.70
C ILE A 687 -23.46 -17.92 10.74
N ASP A 688 -22.72 -16.82 10.59
CA ASP A 688 -22.84 -15.61 11.42
C ASP A 688 -22.24 -14.39 10.68
N GLU A 689 -22.67 -13.21 11.08
CA GLU A 689 -22.15 -11.92 10.65
C GLU A 689 -21.90 -11.06 11.89
N ILE A 690 -20.63 -10.75 12.14
CA ILE A 690 -20.24 -10.11 13.42
C ILE A 690 -19.68 -8.72 13.18
N ASN A 691 -20.40 -7.72 13.69
CA ASN A 691 -20.00 -6.32 13.59
C ASN A 691 -18.81 -5.96 14.52
N MET A 692 -17.79 -5.37 13.94
CA MET A 692 -16.55 -4.89 14.59
C MET A 692 -16.63 -3.40 14.99
N GLY A 693 -17.79 -2.76 14.85
CA GLY A 693 -18.07 -1.40 15.28
C GLY A 693 -17.46 -0.30 14.42
N SER A 694 -16.68 -0.66 13.40
CA SER A 694 -15.93 0.21 12.49
C SER A 694 -15.50 -0.62 11.28
N SER A 695 -15.33 0.03 10.12
CA SER A 695 -15.01 -0.60 8.84
C SER A 695 -13.83 -1.58 8.92
N VAL A 696 -13.95 -2.73 8.26
CA VAL A 696 -12.92 -3.77 8.15
C VAL A 696 -12.37 -3.75 6.72
N TYR A 697 -11.53 -2.75 6.42
CA TYR A 697 -10.87 -2.66 5.11
C TYR A 697 -9.69 -3.63 4.96
N SER A 698 -9.14 -4.12 6.07
CA SER A 698 -8.03 -5.08 6.07
C SER A 698 -8.53 -6.52 6.06
N THR A 699 -7.64 -7.44 5.70
CA THR A 699 -7.95 -8.86 5.68
C THR A 699 -7.82 -9.49 7.07
N PRO A 700 -8.81 -10.28 7.53
CA PRO A 700 -8.64 -11.16 8.69
C PRO A 700 -7.45 -12.11 8.53
N VAL A 701 -6.68 -12.32 9.60
CA VAL A 701 -5.53 -13.23 9.61
C VAL A 701 -5.62 -14.21 10.76
N GLY A 702 -5.49 -15.50 10.47
CA GLY A 702 -5.46 -16.56 11.47
C GLY A 702 -4.03 -16.97 11.82
N ALA A 703 -3.66 -16.91 13.10
CA ALA A 703 -2.35 -17.34 13.60
C ALA A 703 -2.43 -17.68 15.09
N ASN A 704 -1.67 -18.68 15.56
CA ASN A 704 -1.49 -18.97 16.99
C ASN A 704 -2.82 -19.06 17.79
N GLU A 705 -3.81 -19.76 17.22
CA GLU A 705 -5.17 -19.93 17.78
C GLU A 705 -5.97 -18.62 17.97
N SER A 706 -5.59 -17.57 17.25
CA SER A 706 -6.25 -16.26 17.22
C SER A 706 -6.66 -15.89 15.80
N ILE A 707 -7.71 -15.09 15.69
CA ILE A 707 -8.01 -14.27 14.52
C ILE A 707 -7.59 -12.84 14.83
N PHE A 708 -6.79 -12.25 13.96
CA PHE A 708 -6.37 -10.85 14.01
C PHE A 708 -7.16 -10.06 12.97
N ILE A 709 -7.87 -9.02 13.42
CA ILE A 709 -8.68 -8.17 12.56
C ILE A 709 -8.33 -6.72 12.87
N SER A 710 -7.88 -5.99 11.85
CA SER A 710 -7.76 -4.53 11.93
C SER A 710 -9.03 -3.89 11.39
N THR A 711 -9.75 -3.19 12.25
CA THR A 711 -10.70 -2.18 11.81
C THR A 711 -9.91 -0.93 11.39
N LYS A 712 -10.63 0.08 10.89
CA LYS A 712 -10.06 1.40 10.58
C LYS A 712 -9.14 1.96 11.68
N ASP A 713 -9.47 1.75 12.95
CA ASP A 713 -8.82 2.40 14.10
C ASP A 713 -8.37 1.47 15.24
N LYS A 714 -8.59 0.15 15.13
CA LYS A 714 -8.20 -0.82 16.16
C LYS A 714 -7.72 -2.13 15.56
N LEU A 715 -6.78 -2.77 16.24
CA LEU A 715 -6.39 -4.15 16.02
C LEU A 715 -6.98 -5.01 17.13
N PHE A 716 -7.71 -6.06 16.77
CA PHE A 716 -8.24 -7.05 17.71
C PHE A 716 -7.49 -8.36 17.58
N SER A 717 -7.20 -9.01 18.72
CA SER A 717 -6.88 -10.43 18.78
C SER A 717 -8.06 -11.18 19.39
N ILE A 718 -8.68 -12.01 18.57
CA ILE A 718 -9.93 -12.72 18.87
C ILE A 718 -9.57 -14.18 19.11
N GLY A 719 -9.87 -14.69 20.29
CA GLY A 719 -9.49 -16.04 20.71
C GLY A 719 -10.22 -16.43 22.00
N LYS A 720 -10.31 -17.74 22.24
CA LYS A 720 -10.93 -18.31 23.45
C LYS A 720 -10.08 -18.08 24.70
#